data_AF-A0AAU7JTT3-F1
#
_entry.id   AF-A0AAU7JTT3-F1
#
_cell.length_a   1.000
_cell.length_b   1.000
_cell.length_c   1.000
_cell.angle_alpha   90.00
_cell.angle_beta   90.00
_cell.angle_gamma   90.00
#
_symmetry.space_group_name_H-M   'P 1'
#
loop_
_entity.id
_entity.type
_entity.pdbx_description
1 polymer ?
#
loop_
_entity_poly.entity_id
_entity_poly.type
_entity_poly.pdbx_seq_one_letter_code
_entity_poly.pdbx_strand_id
1 'polypeptide(L)'
;MPGRIKAEDVALVKERSSIEDVVREHVTLRPAGPGSMKGLCPFHDEKTPSFNIRSTVGAWHCFGCGEGGDVISFVQKVEHLTFSEAVERLAQKLGMELTYEEGGRPGTGESLGRRSRLVEAHRVAQEFYHHALLNSPEARIGRDFLRERGFDSEAAKRFGVGFAPRGGEELSRHLRAKGFTDEELTLGGLSGRGSRGLYDRFRGRLVWPIRDITGDTVGFGARRLYEDDRIAAKYLNTSETPIYTKGRVLYGLDAAKKSIAGERKAVIVEGYTDVMACHLAGIEGAVATCGTSFGVDHIKMLRRIMRDEADLAPAKVVFTFDGDAAGQKAAMRAFGEDQRWASQSFVAVADGGMDPCELRIAKGDDAVRHLIDDAVPMFEFAVRTTIARFDLSTAEGRVQGMRAAAPIVNSIRDSSMRPEYIRTVAGWIGVEVEQVQAEVGRAQRLAARDAKAEADAPAGQGGRTQQRPDADIVPEPSIEEVRSSLPAPDLRDPVVFAERQLLQTLLQYPDSFDTSDIDAIVPDAFTAPAHRAIFDGVRGVGGPQRGASTQAWADAVAEAAPLSVRSLVSELSVAPLPTRFDKATGLPERRYIDSLLVRVQEVALTRKIGDAMSAMRRMAADPHNDPATARALSGELQDLQRELAQLRDRAS
;
A
#
# COMPACT_ATOMS: atom_id res chain seq x y z
N MET A 1 -2.73 -18.73 6.07
CA MET A 1 -2.94 -17.26 6.20
C MET A 1 -2.25 -16.79 7.46
N PRO A 2 -1.72 -15.54 7.54
CA PRO A 2 -1.37 -14.96 8.83
C PRO A 2 -2.61 -15.02 9.72
N GLY A 3 -2.45 -15.42 10.99
CA GLY A 3 -3.57 -15.45 11.93
C GLY A 3 -4.24 -14.08 11.99
N ARG A 4 -5.56 -14.05 12.19
CA ARG A 4 -6.26 -12.78 12.45
C ARG A 4 -5.89 -12.34 13.87
N ILE A 5 -5.31 -11.15 14.02
CA ILE A 5 -5.03 -10.56 15.33
C ILE A 5 -6.37 -10.37 16.04
N LYS A 6 -6.45 -10.75 17.33
CA LYS A 6 -7.68 -10.58 18.09
C LYS A 6 -8.09 -9.10 18.10
N ALA A 7 -9.39 -8.85 17.90
CA ALA A 7 -9.93 -7.50 17.88
C ALA A 7 -9.61 -6.71 19.18
N GLU A 8 -9.57 -7.40 20.32
CA GLU A 8 -9.20 -6.83 21.62
C GLU A 8 -7.77 -6.25 21.61
N ASP A 9 -6.80 -6.97 21.05
CA ASP A 9 -5.40 -6.50 21.00
C ASP A 9 -5.22 -5.37 19.98
N VAL A 10 -5.94 -5.44 18.86
CA VAL A 10 -5.99 -4.33 17.88
C VAL A 10 -6.50 -3.06 18.55
N ALA A 11 -7.61 -3.16 19.31
CA ALA A 11 -8.18 -2.04 20.03
C ALA A 11 -7.20 -1.49 21.08
N LEU A 12 -6.53 -2.38 21.84
CA LEU A 12 -5.56 -1.99 22.86
C LEU A 12 -4.31 -1.31 22.27
N VAL A 13 -3.80 -1.80 21.14
CA VAL A 13 -2.69 -1.15 20.41
C VAL A 13 -3.11 0.23 19.94
N LYS A 14 -4.31 0.35 19.37
CA LYS A 14 -4.86 1.64 18.91
C LYS A 14 -5.02 2.63 20.05
N GLU A 15 -5.56 2.19 21.18
CA GLU A 15 -5.76 3.02 22.38
C GLU A 15 -4.45 3.51 22.99
N ARG A 16 -3.44 2.62 23.09
CA ARG A 16 -2.15 2.95 23.70
C ARG A 16 -1.19 3.69 22.77
N SER A 17 -1.46 3.67 21.47
CA SER A 17 -0.64 4.38 20.48
C SER A 17 -1.05 5.84 20.41
N SER A 18 -0.21 6.73 20.95
CA SER A 18 -0.35 8.17 20.76
C SER A 18 -0.19 8.53 19.28
N ILE A 19 -1.29 8.88 18.61
CA ILE A 19 -1.27 9.31 17.20
C ILE A 19 -0.33 10.51 17.00
N GLU A 20 -0.24 11.40 17.99
CA GLU A 20 0.61 12.57 17.92
C GLU A 20 2.09 12.18 17.91
N ASP A 21 2.51 11.27 18.81
CA ASP A 21 3.90 10.84 18.89
C ASP A 21 4.31 10.04 17.65
N VAL A 22 3.44 9.14 17.19
CA VAL A 22 3.66 8.37 15.96
C VAL A 22 3.83 9.29 14.76
N VAL A 23 2.97 10.30 14.60
CA VAL A 23 3.06 11.23 13.46
C VAL A 23 4.29 12.14 13.57
N ARG A 24 4.68 12.57 14.78
CA ARG A 24 5.87 13.43 15.00
C ARG A 24 7.18 12.79 14.54
N GLU A 25 7.24 11.47 14.45
CA GLU A 25 8.40 10.77 13.88
C GLU A 25 8.58 11.04 12.37
N HIS A 26 7.51 11.41 11.67
CA HIS A 26 7.51 11.61 10.22
C HIS A 26 7.33 13.07 9.81
N VAL A 27 6.60 13.86 10.60
CA VAL A 27 6.16 15.21 10.24
C VAL A 27 6.32 16.19 11.39
N THR A 28 6.73 17.42 11.08
CA THR A 28 6.71 18.52 12.06
C THR A 28 5.29 19.04 12.29
N LEU A 29 4.80 18.95 13.52
CA LEU A 29 3.47 19.41 13.93
C LEU A 29 3.52 20.70 14.76
N ARG A 30 2.49 21.54 14.61
CA ARG A 30 2.27 22.77 15.39
C ARG A 30 0.86 22.78 16.01
N PRO A 31 0.65 23.40 17.19
CA PRO A 31 -0.69 23.52 17.77
C PRO A 31 -1.66 24.30 16.89
N ALA A 32 -2.90 23.83 16.79
CA ALA A 32 -3.98 24.44 16.00
C ALA A 32 -5.27 24.69 16.80
N GLY A 33 -5.20 24.56 18.14
CA GLY A 33 -6.32 24.73 19.08
C GLY A 33 -6.20 23.72 20.23
N PRO A 34 -7.10 23.77 21.24
CA PRO A 34 -7.12 22.78 22.32
C PRO A 34 -7.29 21.36 21.75
N GLY A 35 -6.31 20.48 22.01
CA GLY A 35 -6.33 19.08 21.57
C GLY A 35 -6.20 18.88 20.05
N SER A 36 -5.75 19.89 19.29
CA SER A 36 -5.57 19.80 17.85
C SER A 36 -4.18 20.26 17.41
N MET A 37 -3.59 19.49 16.49
CA MET A 37 -2.27 19.71 15.91
C MET A 37 -2.37 19.78 14.39
N LYS A 38 -1.47 20.53 13.74
CA LYS A 38 -1.45 20.72 12.29
C LYS A 38 -0.03 20.71 11.73
N GLY A 39 0.16 20.15 10.53
CA GLY A 39 1.45 20.06 9.84
C GLY A 39 1.30 19.99 8.32
N LEU A 40 2.44 19.82 7.63
CA LEU A 40 2.44 19.50 6.20
C LEU A 40 2.10 18.02 6.01
N CYS A 41 1.33 17.70 4.99
CA CYS A 41 0.93 16.34 4.71
C CYS A 41 2.13 15.49 4.27
N PRO A 42 2.33 14.27 4.83
CA PRO A 42 3.35 13.35 4.37
C PRO A 42 2.95 12.57 3.10
N PHE A 43 1.71 12.74 2.61
CA PHE A 43 1.14 11.93 1.53
C PHE A 43 0.99 12.69 0.20
N HIS A 44 1.14 14.01 0.20
CA HIS A 44 1.15 14.83 -1.00
C HIS A 44 2.01 16.07 -0.77
N ASP A 45 2.52 16.66 -1.86
CA ASP A 45 3.38 17.83 -1.75
C ASP A 45 2.55 19.11 -1.58
N GLU A 46 2.80 19.86 -0.51
CA GLU A 46 2.11 21.10 -0.19
C GLU A 46 3.02 22.11 0.52
N LYS A 47 2.72 23.40 0.35
CA LYS A 47 3.45 24.51 1.01
C LYS A 47 2.73 25.05 2.25
N THR A 48 1.42 24.87 2.30
CA THR A 48 0.57 25.34 3.41
C THR A 48 0.11 24.13 4.21
N PRO A 49 0.25 24.11 5.54
CA PRO A 49 -0.23 23.00 6.35
C PRO A 49 -1.71 22.72 6.07
N SER A 50 -2.05 21.48 5.69
CA SER A 50 -3.44 21.01 5.60
C SER A 50 -3.69 19.73 6.39
N PHE A 51 -2.62 19.08 6.87
CA PHE A 51 -2.69 17.88 7.71
C PHE A 51 -3.05 18.24 9.15
N ASN A 52 -4.20 17.79 9.63
CA ASN A 52 -4.68 18.04 11.00
C ASN A 52 -4.82 16.72 11.77
N ILE A 53 -4.53 16.78 13.06
CA ILE A 53 -4.68 15.69 14.03
C ILE A 53 -5.51 16.22 15.18
N ARG A 54 -6.41 15.39 15.70
CA ARG A 54 -7.06 15.62 17.00
C ARG A 54 -6.62 14.52 17.94
N SER A 55 -5.77 14.83 18.92
CA SER A 55 -5.20 13.82 19.82
C SER A 55 -6.25 13.21 20.76
N THR A 56 -7.27 13.97 21.14
CA THR A 56 -8.38 13.49 21.99
C THR A 56 -9.33 12.55 21.25
N VAL A 57 -9.44 12.75 19.94
CA VAL A 57 -10.14 11.84 19.06
C VAL A 57 -9.17 10.70 18.84
N GLY A 58 -8.00 10.87 18.23
CA GLY A 58 -7.13 9.76 17.84
C GLY A 58 -7.16 9.53 16.32
N ALA A 59 -7.66 10.54 15.61
CA ALA A 59 -7.80 10.57 14.17
C ALA A 59 -7.03 11.74 13.54
N TRP A 60 -6.70 11.59 12.27
CA TRP A 60 -6.07 12.58 11.42
C TRP A 60 -6.85 12.76 10.12
N HIS A 61 -6.76 13.95 9.55
CA HIS A 61 -7.30 14.26 8.23
C HIS A 61 -6.47 15.35 7.54
N CYS A 62 -6.22 15.15 6.26
CA CYS A 62 -5.56 16.10 5.39
C CYS A 62 -6.58 16.83 4.52
N PHE A 63 -6.76 18.13 4.75
CA PHE A 63 -7.70 18.93 3.97
C PHE A 63 -7.21 19.29 2.56
N GLY A 64 -5.94 19.02 2.23
CA GLY A 64 -5.38 19.19 0.89
C GLY A 64 -5.69 18.02 -0.03
N CYS A 65 -5.42 16.79 0.43
CA CYS A 65 -5.60 15.58 -0.37
C CYS A 65 -6.82 14.71 0.01
N GLY A 66 -7.58 15.08 1.05
CA GLY A 66 -8.78 14.35 1.50
C GLY A 66 -8.51 13.04 2.23
N GLU A 67 -7.24 12.70 2.46
CA GLU A 67 -6.86 11.50 3.18
C GLU A 67 -7.11 11.64 4.69
N GLY A 68 -7.60 10.58 5.32
CA GLY A 68 -7.79 10.54 6.77
C GLY A 68 -7.77 9.12 7.34
N GLY A 69 -7.83 9.04 8.67
CA GLY A 69 -7.98 7.79 9.41
C GLY A 69 -7.44 7.87 10.84
N ASP A 70 -7.16 6.70 11.42
CA ASP A 70 -6.56 6.54 12.76
C ASP A 70 -5.02 6.34 12.73
N VAL A 71 -4.43 6.09 13.89
CA VAL A 71 -2.99 5.82 14.05
C VAL A 71 -2.50 4.60 13.26
N ILE A 72 -3.29 3.53 13.15
CA ILE A 72 -2.91 2.31 12.41
C ILE A 72 -2.88 2.63 10.92
N SER A 73 -3.94 3.26 10.40
CA SER A 73 -4.04 3.66 9.00
C SER A 73 -2.95 4.68 8.61
N PHE A 74 -2.52 5.55 9.53
CA PHE A 74 -1.39 6.43 9.32
C PHE A 74 -0.10 5.63 9.07
N VAL A 75 0.21 4.68 9.96
CA VAL A 75 1.39 3.79 9.85
C VAL A 75 1.33 2.97 8.57
N GLN A 76 0.18 2.39 8.24
CA GLN A 76 -0.02 1.67 6.98
C GLN A 76 0.34 2.54 5.77
N LYS A 77 -0.13 3.79 5.74
CA LYS A 77 0.07 4.69 4.59
C LYS A 77 1.49 5.24 4.53
N VAL A 78 2.08 5.62 5.67
CA VAL A 78 3.41 6.29 5.71
C VAL A 78 4.56 5.28 5.62
N GLU A 79 4.38 4.07 6.14
CA GLU A 79 5.37 2.99 6.07
C GLU A 79 5.07 1.96 4.97
N HIS A 80 3.95 2.12 4.23
CA HIS A 80 3.47 1.19 3.19
C HIS A 80 3.28 -0.25 3.70
N LEU A 81 2.69 -0.38 4.88
CA LEU A 81 2.45 -1.65 5.56
C LEU A 81 1.00 -2.14 5.35
N THR A 82 0.81 -3.47 5.37
CA THR A 82 -0.51 -4.06 5.57
C THR A 82 -1.04 -3.73 6.97
N PHE A 83 -2.33 -3.98 7.18
CA PHE A 83 -2.97 -3.76 8.47
C PHE A 83 -2.28 -4.53 9.60
N SER A 84 -2.08 -5.83 9.44
CA SER A 84 -1.41 -6.67 10.45
C SER A 84 0.02 -6.19 10.71
N GLU A 85 0.78 -5.88 9.66
CA GLU A 85 2.16 -5.35 9.80
C GLU A 85 2.18 -4.02 10.58
N ALA A 86 1.22 -3.12 10.34
CA ALA A 86 1.13 -1.85 11.06
C ALA A 86 0.74 -2.03 12.53
N VAL A 87 -0.19 -2.94 12.83
CA VAL A 87 -0.56 -3.29 14.21
C VAL A 87 0.63 -3.93 14.93
N GLU A 88 1.32 -4.87 14.29
CA GLU A 88 2.52 -5.52 14.84
C GLU A 88 3.65 -4.51 15.10
N ARG A 89 3.85 -3.55 14.18
CA ARG A 89 4.85 -2.48 14.32
C ARG A 89 4.56 -1.59 15.52
N LEU A 90 3.30 -1.18 15.71
CA LEU A 90 2.87 -0.37 16.85
C LEU A 90 2.95 -1.15 18.16
N ALA A 91 2.52 -2.42 18.17
CA ALA A 91 2.64 -3.30 19.33
C ALA A 91 4.09 -3.47 19.79
N GLN A 92 5.02 -3.66 18.86
CA GLN A 92 6.45 -3.78 19.16
C GLN A 92 7.00 -2.50 19.80
N LYS A 93 6.61 -1.31 19.33
CA LYS A 93 7.00 -0.02 19.95
C LYS A 93 6.47 0.10 21.38
N LEU A 94 5.27 -0.42 21.63
CA LEU A 94 4.64 -0.41 22.96
C LEU A 94 5.13 -1.56 23.87
N GLY A 95 5.94 -2.49 23.36
CA GLY A 95 6.33 -3.70 24.09
C GLY A 95 5.15 -4.63 24.39
N MET A 96 4.12 -4.63 23.54
CA MET A 96 2.91 -5.45 23.70
C MET A 96 3.02 -6.76 22.90
N GLU A 97 2.58 -7.85 23.51
CA GLU A 97 2.39 -9.13 22.82
C GLU A 97 0.96 -9.20 22.26
N LEU A 98 0.81 -9.56 20.98
CA LEU A 98 -0.49 -9.75 20.34
C LEU A 98 -0.88 -11.22 20.33
N THR A 99 -2.17 -11.47 20.47
CA THR A 99 -2.81 -12.77 20.38
C THR A 99 -3.60 -12.87 19.07
N TYR A 100 -3.73 -14.09 18.56
CA TYR A 100 -4.39 -14.39 17.28
C TYR A 100 -5.56 -15.35 17.50
N GLU A 101 -6.62 -15.25 16.70
CA GLU A 101 -7.79 -16.15 16.77
C GLU A 101 -7.38 -17.60 16.41
N GLU A 102 -7.91 -18.58 17.15
CA GLU A 102 -7.64 -20.01 16.93
C GLU A 102 -8.20 -20.46 15.58
N GLY A 103 -7.30 -20.77 14.64
CA GLY A 103 -7.64 -21.24 13.30
C GLY A 103 -6.57 -20.97 12.24
N GLY A 104 -5.63 -20.05 12.51
CA GLY A 104 -4.45 -19.81 11.68
C GLY A 104 -3.16 -19.92 12.49
N ARG A 105 -2.64 -21.14 12.69
CA ARG A 105 -1.25 -21.33 13.15
C ARG A 105 -0.28 -20.91 12.03
N PRO A 106 0.90 -20.35 12.36
CA PRO A 106 1.83 -20.88 13.36
C PRO A 106 1.94 -19.91 14.55
N GLY A 107 1.23 -20.16 15.65
CA GLY A 107 1.74 -21.02 16.72
C GLY A 107 2.24 -20.14 17.87
N THR A 108 1.39 -20.00 18.91
CA THR A 108 1.66 -19.51 20.28
C THR A 108 2.23 -18.08 20.40
N GLY A 109 1.98 -17.39 21.51
CA GLY A 109 2.54 -16.05 21.80
C GLY A 109 4.08 -15.96 21.76
N GLU A 110 4.77 -17.04 21.43
CA GLU A 110 6.19 -17.10 21.09
C GLU A 110 6.52 -16.41 19.75
N SER A 111 5.59 -16.23 18.81
CA SER A 111 5.91 -15.80 17.43
C SER A 111 6.41 -14.35 17.31
N LEU A 112 5.88 -13.42 18.11
CA LEU A 112 6.29 -12.00 18.11
C LEU A 112 7.60 -11.77 18.85
N GLY A 113 7.75 -12.37 20.04
CA GLY A 113 9.02 -12.40 20.75
C GLY A 113 10.12 -13.04 19.89
N ARG A 114 9.80 -14.14 19.21
CA ARG A 114 10.74 -14.83 18.31
C ARG A 114 11.08 -14.00 17.07
N ARG A 115 10.10 -13.40 16.38
CA ARG A 115 10.38 -12.51 15.23
C ARG A 115 11.28 -11.34 15.64
N SER A 116 10.92 -10.65 16.72
CA SER A 116 11.70 -9.53 17.26
C SER A 116 13.13 -9.95 17.63
N ARG A 117 13.29 -11.11 18.29
CA ARG A 117 14.60 -11.69 18.63
C ARG A 117 15.44 -12.03 17.40
N LEU A 118 14.83 -12.57 16.34
CA LEU A 118 15.53 -12.85 15.08
C LEU A 118 15.98 -11.57 14.38
N VAL A 119 15.11 -10.55 14.31
CA VAL A 119 15.45 -9.24 13.74
C VAL A 119 16.58 -8.57 14.54
N GLU A 120 16.50 -8.61 15.87
CA GLU A 120 17.55 -8.06 16.74
C GLU A 120 18.89 -8.80 16.57
N ALA A 121 18.86 -10.13 16.40
CA ALA A 121 20.06 -10.90 16.09
C ALA A 121 20.69 -10.47 14.74
N HIS A 122 19.86 -10.17 13.73
CA HIS A 122 20.33 -9.68 12.44
C HIS A 122 20.87 -8.25 12.50
N ARG A 123 20.24 -7.38 13.29
CA ARG A 123 20.75 -6.02 13.56
C ARG A 123 22.15 -6.08 14.17
N VAL A 124 22.33 -6.89 15.20
CA VAL A 124 23.64 -7.12 15.85
C VAL A 124 24.64 -7.78 14.90
N ALA A 125 24.21 -8.73 14.08
CA ALA A 125 25.07 -9.36 13.07
C ALA A 125 25.55 -8.36 12.02
N GLN A 126 24.70 -7.43 11.59
CA GLN A 126 25.08 -6.36 10.68
C GLN A 126 26.15 -5.46 11.30
N GLU A 127 25.97 -5.03 12.56
CA GLU A 127 26.97 -4.24 13.28
C GLU A 127 28.32 -4.96 13.35
N PHE A 128 28.29 -6.26 13.67
CA PHE A 128 29.47 -7.11 13.70
C PHE A 128 30.19 -7.15 12.35
N TYR A 129 29.46 -7.39 11.25
CA TYR A 129 30.06 -7.45 9.92
C TYR A 129 30.60 -6.08 9.47
N HIS A 130 29.89 -4.99 9.74
CA HIS A 130 30.36 -3.66 9.40
C HIS A 130 31.63 -3.31 10.18
N HIS A 131 31.66 -3.61 11.49
CA HIS A 131 32.86 -3.44 12.31
C HIS A 131 34.04 -4.28 11.78
N ALA A 132 33.79 -5.51 11.34
CA ALA A 132 34.82 -6.37 10.75
C ALA A 132 35.35 -5.79 9.42
N LEU A 133 34.50 -5.20 8.58
CA LEU A 133 34.93 -4.54 7.34
C LEU A 133 35.90 -3.39 7.60
N LEU A 134 35.65 -2.60 8.64
CA LEU A 134 36.48 -1.44 8.97
C LEU A 134 37.80 -1.84 9.64
N ASN A 135 37.76 -2.79 10.56
CA ASN A 135 38.86 -3.02 11.50
C ASN A 135 39.68 -4.29 11.22
N SER A 136 39.14 -5.26 10.48
CA SER A 136 39.86 -6.49 10.21
C SER A 136 40.93 -6.29 9.13
N PRO A 137 42.17 -6.77 9.34
CA PRO A 137 43.18 -6.87 8.28
C PRO A 137 42.72 -7.77 7.12
N GLU A 138 41.98 -8.85 7.41
CA GLU A 138 41.45 -9.79 6.40
C GLU A 138 40.50 -9.11 5.42
N ALA A 139 39.75 -8.10 5.90
CA ALA A 139 38.77 -7.38 5.10
C ALA A 139 39.39 -6.42 4.06
N ARG A 140 40.74 -6.32 3.98
CA ARG A 140 41.43 -5.47 3.00
C ARG A 140 40.95 -5.74 1.56
N ILE A 141 40.89 -7.01 1.15
CA ILE A 141 40.41 -7.39 -0.19
C ILE A 141 38.97 -6.93 -0.46
N GLY A 142 38.11 -6.91 0.57
CA GLY A 142 36.74 -6.38 0.45
C GLY A 142 36.71 -4.86 0.29
N ARG A 143 37.56 -4.13 1.02
CA ARG A 143 37.69 -2.67 0.88
C ARG A 143 38.28 -2.27 -0.47
N ASP A 144 39.27 -3.02 -0.96
CA ASP A 144 39.87 -2.78 -2.27
C ASP A 144 38.85 -3.04 -3.39
N PHE A 145 38.08 -4.13 -3.30
CA PHE A 145 36.96 -4.41 -4.22
C PHE A 145 35.93 -3.27 -4.27
N LEU A 146 35.53 -2.71 -3.12
CA LEU A 146 34.61 -1.58 -3.06
C LEU A 146 35.20 -0.34 -3.72
N ARG A 147 36.49 -0.03 -3.43
CA ARG A 147 37.19 1.12 -3.99
C ARG A 147 37.33 1.02 -5.51
N GLU A 148 37.66 -0.16 -6.03
CA GLU A 148 37.74 -0.42 -7.46
C GLU A 148 36.41 -0.17 -8.18
N ARG A 149 35.29 -0.31 -7.46
CA ARG A 149 33.95 -0.03 -7.98
C ARG A 149 33.42 1.37 -7.67
N GLY A 150 34.28 2.26 -7.16
CA GLY A 150 33.90 3.64 -6.85
C GLY A 150 32.94 3.76 -5.66
N PHE A 151 33.02 2.84 -4.70
CA PHE A 151 32.31 2.91 -3.42
C PHE A 151 33.29 3.26 -2.30
N ASP A 152 33.09 4.43 -1.68
CA ASP A 152 33.86 4.89 -0.55
C ASP A 152 33.32 4.37 0.79
N SER A 153 33.90 4.83 1.90
CA SER A 153 33.47 4.43 3.25
C SER A 153 32.06 4.89 3.58
N GLU A 154 31.64 6.06 3.09
CA GLU A 154 30.30 6.59 3.35
C GLU A 154 29.25 5.80 2.58
N ALA A 155 29.52 5.41 1.33
CA ALA A 155 28.67 4.49 0.57
C ALA A 155 28.59 3.13 1.29
N ALA A 156 29.72 2.54 1.69
CA ALA A 156 29.72 1.28 2.43
C ALA A 156 28.89 1.39 3.73
N LYS A 157 28.96 2.52 4.44
CA LYS A 157 28.17 2.78 5.65
C LYS A 157 26.68 2.96 5.35
N ARG A 158 26.32 3.76 4.34
CA ARG A 158 24.92 4.01 3.90
C ARG A 158 24.20 2.69 3.60
N PHE A 159 24.87 1.79 2.89
CA PHE A 159 24.32 0.48 2.51
C PHE A 159 24.59 -0.63 3.52
N GLY A 160 25.22 -0.32 4.66
CA GLY A 160 25.53 -1.25 5.74
C GLY A 160 26.46 -2.39 5.35
N VAL A 161 27.30 -2.20 4.32
CA VAL A 161 28.23 -3.23 3.82
C VAL A 161 29.16 -3.67 4.93
N GLY A 162 29.39 -4.97 5.04
CA GLY A 162 30.22 -5.59 6.05
C GLY A 162 31.11 -6.69 5.48
N PHE A 163 31.91 -7.32 6.32
CA PHE A 163 32.78 -8.43 5.97
C PHE A 163 32.58 -9.59 6.93
N ALA A 164 32.34 -10.78 6.40
CA ALA A 164 32.29 -12.01 7.17
C ALA A 164 33.72 -12.58 7.35
N PRO A 165 34.24 -12.73 8.57
CA PRO A 165 35.54 -13.33 8.84
C PRO A 165 35.70 -14.75 8.29
N ARG A 166 36.94 -15.23 8.10
CA ARG A 166 37.19 -16.56 7.53
C ARG A 166 37.04 -17.72 8.51
N GLY A 167 37.24 -17.49 9.82
CA GLY A 167 37.26 -18.56 10.82
C GLY A 167 35.95 -19.34 10.94
N GLY A 168 34.82 -18.67 10.69
CA GLY A 168 33.51 -19.29 10.52
C GLY A 168 32.81 -19.68 11.82
N GLU A 169 33.17 -19.07 12.95
CA GLU A 169 32.48 -19.23 14.24
C GLU A 169 32.38 -17.91 15.04
N GLU A 170 33.01 -16.84 14.55
CA GLU A 170 33.16 -15.56 15.23
C GLU A 170 31.81 -14.87 15.44
N LEU A 171 30.92 -14.89 14.44
CA LEU A 171 29.58 -14.32 14.57
C LEU A 171 28.78 -15.13 15.59
N SER A 172 28.76 -16.45 15.45
CA SER A 172 28.01 -17.33 16.37
C SER A 172 28.45 -17.12 17.82
N ARG A 173 29.76 -16.97 18.06
CA ARG A 173 30.30 -16.64 19.39
C ARG A 173 29.88 -15.25 19.87
N HIS A 174 29.94 -14.26 18.99
CA HIS A 174 29.55 -12.88 19.30
C HIS A 174 28.07 -12.78 19.70
N LEU A 175 27.18 -13.44 18.95
CA LEU A 175 25.75 -13.44 19.23
C LEU A 175 25.41 -14.23 20.51
N ARG A 176 26.04 -15.38 20.75
CA ARG A 176 25.89 -16.09 22.03
C ARG A 176 26.29 -15.25 23.23
N ALA A 177 27.39 -14.49 23.12
CA ALA A 177 27.83 -13.57 24.18
C ALA A 177 26.82 -12.44 24.45
N LYS A 178 25.95 -12.13 23.48
CA LYS A 178 24.84 -11.19 23.61
C LYS A 178 23.50 -11.86 23.99
N GLY A 179 23.54 -13.13 24.38
CA GLY A 179 22.38 -13.87 24.90
C GLY A 179 21.45 -14.45 23.83
N PHE A 180 21.89 -14.57 22.57
CA PHE A 180 21.13 -15.31 21.56
C PHE A 180 21.39 -16.81 21.66
N THR A 181 20.31 -17.59 21.57
CA THR A 181 20.32 -19.05 21.64
C THR A 181 20.71 -19.68 20.31
N ASP A 182 21.25 -20.89 20.35
CA ASP A 182 21.61 -21.64 19.15
C ASP A 182 20.44 -21.86 18.19
N GLU A 183 19.24 -22.05 18.73
CA GLU A 183 18.03 -22.21 17.94
C GLU A 183 17.71 -20.93 17.17
N GLU A 184 17.74 -19.77 17.81
CA GLU A 184 17.53 -18.47 17.16
C GLU A 184 18.54 -18.22 16.03
N LEU A 185 19.82 -18.52 16.25
CA LEU A 185 20.87 -18.33 15.24
C LEU A 185 20.67 -19.22 14.01
N THR A 186 20.23 -20.47 14.24
CA THR A 186 20.00 -21.42 13.15
C THR A 186 18.71 -21.15 12.39
N LEU A 187 17.64 -20.80 13.09
CA LEU A 187 16.35 -20.45 12.50
C LEU A 187 16.41 -19.15 11.71
N GLY A 188 17.12 -18.15 12.24
CA GLY A 188 17.41 -16.90 11.54
C GLY A 188 18.39 -17.06 10.36
N GLY A 189 18.96 -18.25 10.15
CA GLY A 189 19.86 -18.49 9.01
C GLY A 189 21.23 -17.80 9.13
N LEU A 190 21.60 -17.31 10.32
CA LEU A 190 22.93 -16.73 10.60
C LEU A 190 23.99 -17.84 10.76
N SER A 191 23.59 -18.97 11.35
CA SER A 191 24.44 -20.12 11.62
C SER A 191 23.88 -21.42 11.04
N GLY A 192 24.74 -22.37 10.72
CA GLY A 192 24.40 -23.76 10.43
C GLY A 192 24.82 -24.68 11.58
N ARG A 193 24.26 -25.89 11.65
CA ARG A 193 24.69 -26.95 12.57
C ARG A 193 25.60 -27.94 11.84
N GLY A 194 26.78 -28.20 12.40
CA GLY A 194 27.70 -29.25 11.97
C GLY A 194 28.01 -30.23 13.09
N SER A 195 28.83 -31.24 12.80
CA SER A 195 29.22 -32.28 13.77
C SER A 195 30.01 -31.75 14.97
N ARG A 196 30.68 -30.60 14.83
CA ARG A 196 31.48 -29.94 15.87
C ARG A 196 30.76 -28.78 16.55
N GLY A 197 29.47 -28.56 16.26
CA GLY A 197 28.68 -27.46 16.80
C GLY A 197 28.21 -26.48 15.73
N LEU A 198 27.88 -25.25 16.15
CA LEU A 198 27.46 -24.18 15.25
C LEU A 198 28.62 -23.67 14.41
N TYR A 199 28.28 -23.21 13.22
CA TYR A 199 29.20 -22.52 12.35
C TYR A 199 28.51 -21.38 11.60
N ASP A 200 29.25 -20.33 11.27
CA ASP A 200 28.74 -19.16 10.55
C ASP A 200 28.46 -19.51 9.08
N ARG A 201 27.30 -19.09 8.57
CA ARG A 201 26.88 -19.35 7.19
C ARG A 201 27.74 -18.60 6.17
N PHE A 202 28.10 -17.36 6.48
CA PHE A 202 28.93 -16.50 5.64
C PHE A 202 30.36 -16.49 6.15
N ARG A 203 31.35 -16.66 5.27
CA ARG A 203 32.77 -16.74 5.65
C ARG A 203 33.66 -16.19 4.56
N GLY A 204 34.59 -15.31 4.90
CA GLY A 204 35.53 -14.71 3.94
C GLY A 204 34.86 -13.95 2.80
N ARG A 205 33.71 -13.31 3.05
CA ARG A 205 32.87 -12.69 2.02
C ARG A 205 32.56 -11.25 2.35
N LEU A 206 32.37 -10.44 1.31
CA LEU A 206 31.75 -9.13 1.45
C LEU A 206 30.25 -9.33 1.62
N VAL A 207 29.63 -8.65 2.58
CA VAL A 207 28.25 -8.90 3.02
C VAL A 207 27.43 -7.63 2.88
N TRP A 208 26.23 -7.76 2.31
CA TRP A 208 25.22 -6.72 2.23
C TRP A 208 24.02 -7.12 3.11
N PRO A 209 23.58 -6.27 4.04
CA PRO A 209 22.35 -6.50 4.78
C PRO A 209 21.16 -6.36 3.83
N ILE A 210 20.26 -7.32 3.89
CA ILE A 210 18.98 -7.26 3.18
C ILE A 210 17.93 -6.85 4.20
N ARG A 211 17.28 -5.72 3.92
CA ARG A 211 16.25 -5.14 4.78
C ARG A 211 14.87 -5.36 4.21
N ASP A 212 13.88 -5.46 5.08
CA ASP A 212 12.48 -5.39 4.66
C ASP A 212 12.06 -3.92 4.42
N ILE A 213 10.77 -3.70 4.13
CA ILE A 213 10.26 -2.36 3.83
C ILE A 213 10.31 -1.40 5.05
N THR A 214 10.36 -1.90 6.28
CA THR A 214 10.48 -1.05 7.49
C THR A 214 11.93 -0.56 7.67
N GLY A 215 12.89 -1.28 7.09
CA GLY A 215 14.33 -1.05 7.24
C GLY A 215 15.00 -2.04 8.19
N ASP A 216 14.24 -2.98 8.75
CA ASP A 216 14.77 -4.02 9.62
C ASP A 216 15.59 -5.03 8.82
N THR A 217 16.77 -5.38 9.32
CA THR A 217 17.64 -6.35 8.67
C THR A 217 17.07 -7.75 8.87
N VAL A 218 16.71 -8.40 7.78
CA VAL A 218 16.05 -9.71 7.80
C VAL A 218 16.91 -10.83 7.21
N GLY A 219 17.97 -10.46 6.47
CA GLY A 219 18.90 -11.42 5.90
C GLY A 219 20.15 -10.73 5.36
N PHE A 220 20.97 -11.49 4.64
CA PHE A 220 22.23 -11.02 4.07
C PHE A 220 22.48 -11.64 2.70
N GLY A 221 23.07 -10.86 1.80
CA GLY A 221 23.71 -11.33 0.58
C GLY A 221 25.22 -11.24 0.70
N ALA A 222 25.95 -12.27 0.26
CA ALA A 222 27.39 -12.37 0.49
C ALA A 222 28.16 -12.74 -0.78
N ARG A 223 29.05 -11.85 -1.22
CA ARG A 223 29.90 -12.02 -2.40
C ARG A 223 31.20 -12.74 -2.07
N ARG A 224 31.54 -13.74 -2.87
CA ARG A 224 32.84 -14.42 -2.85
C ARG A 224 33.97 -13.43 -3.14
N LEU A 225 35.06 -13.51 -2.36
CA LEU A 225 36.26 -12.70 -2.57
C LEU A 225 37.50 -13.56 -2.83
N TYR A 226 37.56 -14.76 -2.27
CA TYR A 226 38.71 -15.65 -2.38
C TYR A 226 38.45 -16.83 -3.32
N GLU A 227 39.47 -17.22 -4.07
CA GLU A 227 39.42 -18.38 -4.96
C GLU A 227 39.37 -19.72 -4.19
N ASP A 228 39.93 -19.77 -2.99
CA ASP A 228 39.91 -20.95 -2.12
C ASP A 228 38.61 -21.08 -1.27
N ASP A 229 37.62 -20.23 -1.52
CA ASP A 229 36.31 -20.32 -0.85
C ASP A 229 35.62 -21.65 -1.15
N ARG A 230 35.20 -22.35 -0.09
CA ARG A 230 34.52 -23.64 -0.15
C ARG A 230 33.25 -23.60 -1.00
N ILE A 231 32.55 -22.47 -1.04
CA ILE A 231 31.32 -22.30 -1.83
C ILE A 231 31.67 -21.56 -3.13
N ALA A 232 31.63 -22.27 -4.25
CA ALA A 232 32.04 -21.68 -5.53
C ALA A 232 31.13 -20.55 -6.04
N ALA A 233 29.90 -20.44 -5.54
CA ALA A 233 28.91 -19.46 -5.99
C ALA A 233 29.39 -18.01 -5.78
N LYS A 234 29.23 -17.18 -6.83
CA LYS A 234 29.58 -15.73 -6.84
C LYS A 234 28.90 -14.99 -5.69
N TYR A 235 27.61 -15.26 -5.49
CA TYR A 235 26.80 -14.75 -4.38
C TYR A 235 26.15 -15.90 -3.59
N LEU A 236 26.02 -15.69 -2.29
CA LEU A 236 25.30 -16.56 -1.36
C LEU A 236 24.34 -15.71 -0.54
N ASN A 237 23.06 -16.08 -0.50
CA ASN A 237 22.06 -15.37 0.28
C ASN A 237 21.60 -16.20 1.47
N THR A 238 21.05 -15.53 2.49
CA THR A 238 20.31 -16.19 3.57
C THR A 238 19.27 -17.16 2.97
N SER A 239 19.16 -18.35 3.55
CA SER A 239 18.12 -19.32 3.19
C SER A 239 16.73 -18.82 3.62
N GLU A 240 15.65 -19.47 3.21
CA GLU A 240 14.30 -19.11 3.70
C GLU A 240 14.24 -19.19 5.24
N THR A 241 13.71 -18.16 5.89
CA THR A 241 13.52 -18.08 7.35
C THR A 241 12.16 -17.46 7.67
N PRO A 242 11.71 -17.46 8.94
CA PRO A 242 10.47 -16.77 9.33
C PRO A 242 10.48 -15.25 9.08
N ILE A 243 11.66 -14.64 8.91
CA ILE A 243 11.81 -13.19 8.66
C ILE A 243 12.27 -12.87 7.24
N TYR A 244 12.79 -13.85 6.50
CA TYR A 244 13.34 -13.67 5.16
C TYR A 244 12.67 -14.60 4.17
N THR A 245 11.96 -14.00 3.20
CA THR A 245 11.37 -14.71 2.07
C THR A 245 11.88 -14.14 0.76
N LYS A 246 12.67 -14.92 0.02
CA LYS A 246 13.41 -14.43 -1.15
C LYS A 246 12.50 -13.89 -2.26
N GLY A 247 11.30 -14.45 -2.41
CA GLY A 247 10.32 -14.01 -3.41
C GLY A 247 9.55 -12.73 -3.04
N ARG A 248 9.80 -12.16 -1.86
CA ARG A 248 9.11 -10.96 -1.36
C ARG A 248 10.05 -9.82 -1.03
N VAL A 249 11.36 -10.05 -0.97
CA VAL A 249 12.33 -9.05 -0.53
C VAL A 249 13.13 -8.52 -1.72
N LEU A 250 13.16 -7.20 -1.86
CA LEU A 250 13.98 -6.47 -2.81
C LEU A 250 15.06 -5.70 -2.06
N TYR A 251 16.31 -5.91 -2.43
CA TYR A 251 17.43 -5.15 -1.86
C TYR A 251 17.31 -3.68 -2.26
N GLY A 252 17.53 -2.79 -1.28
CA GLY A 252 17.46 -1.33 -1.45
C GLY A 252 16.05 -0.75 -1.34
N LEU A 253 15.01 -1.58 -1.17
CA LEU A 253 13.63 -1.10 -1.12
C LEU A 253 13.36 -0.17 0.07
N ASP A 254 14.00 -0.42 1.21
CA ASP A 254 13.92 0.42 2.41
C ASP A 254 14.34 1.86 2.14
N ALA A 255 15.40 2.04 1.34
CA ALA A 255 15.88 3.34 0.90
C ALA A 255 15.06 3.90 -0.28
N ALA A 256 14.63 3.03 -1.21
CA ALA A 256 13.98 3.43 -2.45
C ALA A 256 12.49 3.78 -2.31
N LYS A 257 11.79 3.27 -1.28
CA LYS A 257 10.32 3.37 -1.16
C LYS A 257 9.78 4.79 -1.30
N LYS A 258 10.49 5.80 -0.78
CA LYS A 258 10.08 7.21 -0.87
C LYS A 258 10.18 7.75 -2.30
N SER A 259 11.31 7.51 -2.98
CA SER A 259 11.50 7.91 -4.39
C SER A 259 10.53 7.14 -5.30
N ILE A 260 10.35 5.84 -5.08
CA ILE A 260 9.37 5.02 -5.82
C ILE A 260 7.95 5.56 -5.66
N ALA A 261 7.53 5.91 -4.44
CA ALA A 261 6.21 6.47 -4.19
C ALA A 261 6.04 7.86 -4.83
N GLY A 262 7.04 8.74 -4.69
CA GLY A 262 6.98 10.12 -5.18
C GLY A 262 7.09 10.25 -6.70
N GLU A 263 8.03 9.55 -7.32
CA GLU A 263 8.24 9.57 -8.77
C GLU A 263 7.33 8.61 -9.52
N ARG A 264 6.63 7.72 -8.80
CA ARG A 264 5.91 6.57 -9.35
C ARG A 264 6.78 5.76 -10.33
N LYS A 265 8.08 5.65 -10.01
CA LYS A 265 9.09 5.01 -10.85
C LYS A 265 9.95 4.07 -10.01
N ALA A 266 10.00 2.80 -10.41
CA ALA A 266 10.93 1.82 -9.83
C ALA A 266 11.95 1.39 -10.89
N VAL A 267 13.21 1.23 -10.48
CA VAL A 267 14.28 0.72 -11.36
C VAL A 267 14.74 -0.63 -10.83
N ILE A 268 14.59 -1.68 -11.62
CA ILE A 268 14.95 -3.05 -11.26
C ILE A 268 16.31 -3.37 -11.88
N VAL A 269 17.30 -3.60 -11.04
CA VAL A 269 18.68 -3.92 -11.42
C VAL A 269 19.07 -5.33 -10.95
N GLU A 270 20.19 -5.86 -11.45
CA GLU A 270 20.55 -7.27 -11.24
C GLU A 270 21.17 -7.54 -9.86
N GLY A 271 22.03 -6.64 -9.37
CA GLY A 271 22.85 -6.89 -8.21
C GLY A 271 22.91 -5.78 -7.16
N TYR A 272 23.51 -6.12 -6.02
CA TYR A 272 23.71 -5.21 -4.89
C TYR A 272 24.54 -3.98 -5.27
N THR A 273 25.60 -4.17 -6.06
CA THR A 273 26.47 -3.08 -6.52
C THR A 273 25.75 -2.14 -7.47
N ASP A 274 24.81 -2.64 -8.26
CA ASP A 274 24.09 -1.84 -9.25
C ASP A 274 23.09 -0.92 -8.55
N VAL A 275 22.43 -1.43 -7.50
CA VAL A 275 21.60 -0.60 -6.61
C VAL A 275 22.45 0.51 -6.00
N MET A 276 23.62 0.18 -5.44
CA MET A 276 24.51 1.19 -4.87
C MET A 276 24.94 2.23 -5.92
N ALA A 277 25.31 1.80 -7.12
CA ALA A 277 25.73 2.68 -8.21
C ALA A 277 24.60 3.60 -8.66
N CYS A 278 23.38 3.07 -8.86
CA CYS A 278 22.20 3.84 -9.21
C CYS A 278 21.86 4.90 -8.15
N HIS A 279 21.85 4.53 -6.86
CA HIS A 279 21.55 5.46 -5.77
C HIS A 279 22.61 6.57 -5.68
N LEU A 280 23.90 6.25 -5.84
CA LEU A 280 24.96 7.26 -5.87
C LEU A 280 24.85 8.18 -7.10
N ALA A 281 24.35 7.65 -8.22
CA ALA A 281 24.00 8.44 -9.40
C ALA A 281 22.65 9.18 -9.27
N GLY A 282 21.98 9.17 -8.10
CA GLY A 282 20.72 9.88 -7.88
C GLY A 282 19.47 9.17 -8.42
N ILE A 283 19.60 7.92 -8.88
CA ILE A 283 18.48 7.04 -9.21
C ILE A 283 18.10 6.28 -7.93
N GLU A 284 17.48 6.98 -6.98
CA GLU A 284 17.17 6.44 -5.65
C GLU A 284 16.03 5.41 -5.66
N GLY A 285 15.25 5.34 -6.75
CA GLY A 285 14.21 4.33 -6.97
C GLY A 285 14.74 2.94 -7.36
N ALA A 286 16.06 2.72 -7.34
CA ALA A 286 16.65 1.45 -7.77
C ALA A 286 16.61 0.36 -6.69
N VAL A 287 16.24 -0.86 -7.09
CA VAL A 287 16.13 -2.07 -6.26
C VAL A 287 16.57 -3.31 -7.02
N ALA A 288 16.99 -4.36 -6.31
CA ALA A 288 17.41 -5.63 -6.93
C ALA A 288 16.76 -6.85 -6.27
N THR A 289 16.60 -7.93 -7.03
CA THR A 289 16.17 -9.21 -6.46
C THR A 289 17.32 -9.89 -5.73
N CYS A 290 17.01 -10.60 -4.65
CA CYS A 290 18.03 -11.25 -3.84
C CYS A 290 18.35 -12.66 -4.38
N GLY A 291 18.96 -12.74 -5.57
CA GLY A 291 19.41 -13.99 -6.20
C GLY A 291 18.29 -14.88 -6.74
N THR A 292 17.12 -14.30 -7.02
CA THR A 292 15.93 -14.96 -7.62
C THR A 292 15.46 -14.17 -8.83
N SER A 293 14.67 -14.79 -9.71
CA SER A 293 13.95 -14.04 -10.74
C SER A 293 12.96 -13.07 -10.11
N PHE A 294 12.78 -11.92 -10.75
CA PHE A 294 11.70 -10.99 -10.44
C PHE A 294 10.34 -11.65 -10.75
N GLY A 295 9.30 -11.39 -9.95
CA GLY A 295 8.05 -12.16 -10.01
C GLY A 295 6.87 -11.46 -9.35
N VAL A 296 5.71 -12.12 -9.34
CA VAL A 296 4.40 -11.54 -8.97
C VAL A 296 4.38 -10.88 -7.60
N ASP A 297 4.98 -11.51 -6.59
CA ASP A 297 4.96 -10.96 -5.23
C ASP A 297 5.76 -9.64 -5.15
N HIS A 298 6.85 -9.50 -5.90
CA HIS A 298 7.58 -8.24 -6.03
C HIS A 298 6.73 -7.18 -6.76
N ILE A 299 6.01 -7.57 -7.80
CA ILE A 299 5.09 -6.69 -8.54
C ILE A 299 4.01 -6.13 -7.59
N LYS A 300 3.34 -7.00 -6.82
CA LYS A 300 2.32 -6.60 -5.85
C LYS A 300 2.87 -5.60 -4.83
N MET A 301 4.08 -5.84 -4.33
CA MET A 301 4.75 -4.94 -3.40
C MET A 301 5.02 -3.56 -4.00
N LEU A 302 5.61 -3.49 -5.20
CA LEU A 302 5.89 -2.21 -5.85
C LEU A 302 4.62 -1.45 -6.20
N ARG A 303 3.55 -2.13 -6.65
CA ARG A 303 2.25 -1.50 -6.92
C ARG A 303 1.62 -0.89 -5.67
N ARG A 304 1.76 -1.56 -4.51
CA ARG A 304 1.33 -1.02 -3.22
C ARG A 304 2.05 0.28 -2.87
N ILE A 305 3.35 0.38 -3.20
CA ILE A 305 4.15 1.59 -2.92
C ILE A 305 3.79 2.72 -3.90
N MET A 306 3.66 2.42 -5.19
CA MET A 306 3.40 3.42 -6.25
C MET A 306 1.95 3.93 -6.31
N ARG A 307 1.03 3.35 -5.51
CA ARG A 307 -0.41 3.66 -5.43
C ARG A 307 -1.10 3.63 -6.80
N ASP A 308 -1.76 2.54 -7.16
CA ASP A 308 -2.38 2.34 -8.49
C ASP A 308 -3.75 3.07 -8.62
N GLU A 309 -3.75 4.40 -8.52
CA GLU A 309 -4.95 5.25 -8.66
C GLU A 309 -5.13 5.75 -10.10
N ALA A 310 -6.39 5.86 -10.55
CA ALA A 310 -6.74 6.16 -11.94
C ALA A 310 -6.39 7.60 -12.38
N ASP A 311 -6.31 8.54 -11.44
CA ASP A 311 -6.10 9.96 -11.72
C ASP A 311 -4.61 10.39 -11.67
N LEU A 312 -3.71 9.44 -11.38
CA LEU A 312 -2.28 9.71 -11.24
C LEU A 312 -1.48 9.31 -12.50
N ALA A 313 -0.40 10.04 -12.80
CA ALA A 313 0.47 9.81 -13.97
C ALA A 313 1.06 8.38 -13.98
N PRO A 314 0.95 7.60 -15.08
CA PRO A 314 1.20 6.15 -15.07
C PRO A 314 2.50 5.75 -14.39
N ALA A 315 2.44 4.74 -13.51
CA ALA A 315 3.64 4.20 -12.89
C ALA A 315 4.60 3.66 -13.96
N LYS A 316 5.90 3.74 -13.70
CA LYS A 316 6.96 3.25 -14.58
C LYS A 316 7.85 2.27 -13.86
N VAL A 317 8.16 1.16 -14.52
CA VAL A 317 9.07 0.14 -14.00
C VAL A 317 10.14 -0.08 -15.04
N VAL A 318 11.35 0.38 -14.77
CA VAL A 318 12.48 0.25 -15.68
C VAL A 318 13.29 -0.95 -15.27
N PHE A 319 13.46 -1.92 -16.15
CA PHE A 319 14.36 -3.05 -15.94
C PHE A 319 15.70 -2.76 -16.62
N THR A 320 16.80 -2.85 -15.89
CA THR A 320 18.15 -2.84 -16.46
C THR A 320 18.64 -4.27 -16.64
N PHE A 321 19.22 -4.58 -17.80
CA PHE A 321 19.84 -5.89 -18.05
C PHE A 321 21.29 -5.72 -18.45
N ASP A 322 22.12 -6.71 -18.11
CA ASP A 322 23.53 -6.82 -18.51
C ASP A 322 23.67 -7.16 -20.03
N GLY A 323 22.68 -6.79 -20.85
CA GLY A 323 22.63 -7.05 -22.29
C GLY A 323 22.47 -8.53 -22.69
N ASP A 324 22.35 -9.46 -21.75
CA ASP A 324 22.33 -10.90 -22.04
C ASP A 324 20.93 -11.45 -22.41
N ALA A 325 20.91 -12.60 -23.09
CA ALA A 325 19.66 -13.24 -23.53
C ALA A 325 18.82 -13.80 -22.36
N ALA A 326 19.40 -13.95 -21.17
CA ALA A 326 18.74 -14.52 -20.00
C ALA A 326 17.88 -13.48 -19.28
N GLY A 327 18.40 -12.26 -19.08
CA GLY A 327 17.70 -11.11 -18.52
C GLY A 327 16.48 -10.74 -19.35
N GLN A 328 16.63 -10.68 -20.67
CA GLN A 328 15.52 -10.43 -21.61
C GLN A 328 14.43 -11.51 -21.51
N LYS A 329 14.81 -12.79 -21.40
CA LYS A 329 13.86 -13.90 -21.28
C LYS A 329 13.14 -13.92 -19.94
N ALA A 330 13.81 -13.50 -18.86
CA ALA A 330 13.23 -13.36 -17.53
C ALA A 330 12.21 -12.22 -17.50
N ALA A 331 12.54 -11.09 -18.11
CA ALA A 331 11.63 -9.97 -18.31
C ALA A 331 10.37 -10.46 -19.01
N MET A 332 10.51 -11.03 -20.22
CA MET A 332 9.41 -11.51 -21.06
C MET A 332 8.49 -12.53 -20.38
N ARG A 333 8.98 -13.32 -19.41
CA ARG A 333 8.12 -14.20 -18.60
C ARG A 333 7.22 -13.42 -17.64
N ALA A 334 7.74 -12.37 -16.99
CA ALA A 334 6.97 -11.55 -16.06
C ALA A 334 5.82 -10.76 -16.75
N PHE A 335 5.92 -10.53 -18.07
CA PHE A 335 4.85 -9.88 -18.87
C PHE A 335 3.59 -10.72 -19.06
N GLY A 336 3.71 -12.05 -19.00
CA GLY A 336 2.60 -12.94 -19.33
C GLY A 336 1.46 -12.92 -18.29
N GLU A 337 1.72 -12.41 -17.09
CA GLU A 337 0.88 -12.64 -15.93
C GLU A 337 0.02 -11.41 -15.54
N ASP A 338 0.40 -10.17 -15.92
CA ASP A 338 -0.35 -8.95 -15.57
C ASP A 338 -0.28 -7.83 -16.63
N GLN A 339 -1.45 -7.42 -17.14
CA GLN A 339 -1.60 -6.44 -18.22
C GLN A 339 -1.15 -5.03 -17.88
N ARG A 340 -1.52 -4.56 -16.69
CA ARG A 340 -1.24 -3.18 -16.26
C ARG A 340 0.24 -3.02 -15.96
N TRP A 341 0.86 -4.08 -15.45
CA TRP A 341 2.31 -4.10 -15.27
C TRP A 341 3.05 -4.09 -16.61
N ALA A 342 2.56 -4.85 -17.59
CA ALA A 342 3.15 -4.91 -18.92
C ALA A 342 3.18 -3.55 -19.64
N SER A 343 2.12 -2.73 -19.52
CA SER A 343 2.07 -1.40 -20.12
C SER A 343 2.92 -0.35 -19.37
N GLN A 344 3.25 -0.61 -18.11
CA GLN A 344 4.06 0.25 -17.24
C GLN A 344 5.54 -0.15 -17.22
N SER A 345 5.93 -1.19 -17.97
CA SER A 345 7.29 -1.74 -17.93
C SER A 345 8.15 -1.31 -19.11
N PHE A 346 9.38 -0.92 -18.79
CA PHE A 346 10.39 -0.38 -19.68
C PHE A 346 11.71 -1.14 -19.53
N VAL A 347 12.58 -1.02 -20.52
CA VAL A 347 13.88 -1.65 -20.57
C VAL A 347 14.95 -0.60 -20.83
N ALA A 348 16.00 -0.65 -20.02
CA ALA A 348 17.22 0.11 -20.23
C ALA A 348 18.38 -0.88 -20.43
N VAL A 349 19.10 -0.78 -21.55
CA VAL A 349 20.30 -1.58 -21.80
C VAL A 349 21.42 -0.62 -22.18
N ALA A 350 22.53 -0.69 -21.46
CA ALA A 350 23.68 0.15 -21.75
C ALA A 350 24.38 -0.31 -23.03
N ASP A 351 24.97 0.63 -23.76
CA ASP A 351 25.85 0.32 -24.90
C ASP A 351 26.97 -0.63 -24.47
N GLY A 352 27.15 -1.71 -25.21
CA GLY A 352 28.14 -2.74 -24.90
C GLY A 352 27.73 -3.72 -23.80
N GLY A 353 26.49 -3.65 -23.30
CA GLY A 353 25.96 -4.58 -22.29
C GLY A 353 26.48 -4.36 -20.87
N MET A 354 27.00 -3.17 -20.57
CA MET A 354 27.52 -2.84 -19.23
C MET A 354 26.39 -2.81 -18.19
N ASP A 355 26.64 -3.37 -17.01
CA ASP A 355 25.76 -3.20 -15.86
C ASP A 355 25.80 -1.74 -15.34
N PRO A 356 24.83 -1.27 -14.53
CA PRO A 356 24.85 0.11 -14.01
C PRO A 356 26.10 0.47 -13.21
N CYS A 357 26.72 -0.49 -12.50
CA CYS A 357 27.95 -0.27 -11.75
C CYS A 357 29.15 -0.06 -12.70
N GLU A 358 29.30 -0.90 -13.72
CA GLU A 358 30.33 -0.84 -14.74
C GLU A 358 30.19 0.43 -15.58
N LEU A 359 28.95 0.78 -15.97
CA LEU A 359 28.65 2.00 -16.69
C LEU A 359 29.05 3.24 -15.89
N ARG A 360 28.73 3.27 -14.59
CA ARG A 360 29.12 4.36 -13.69
C ARG A 360 30.62 4.53 -13.61
N ILE A 361 31.37 3.42 -13.50
CA ILE A 361 32.84 3.45 -13.43
C ILE A 361 33.42 3.96 -14.77
N ALA A 362 32.88 3.50 -15.90
CA ALA A 362 33.40 3.81 -17.21
C ALA A 362 33.04 5.22 -17.70
N LYS A 363 31.82 5.70 -17.42
CA LYS A 363 31.24 6.90 -18.03
C LYS A 363 30.64 7.91 -17.03
N GLY A 364 30.66 7.62 -15.72
CA GLY A 364 30.20 8.51 -14.67
C GLY A 364 28.69 8.43 -14.39
N ASP A 365 28.24 9.22 -13.42
CA ASP A 365 26.86 9.19 -12.90
C ASP A 365 25.82 9.61 -13.94
N ASP A 366 26.13 10.61 -14.79
CA ASP A 366 25.22 11.08 -15.84
C ASP A 366 24.89 9.99 -16.86
N ALA A 367 25.85 9.09 -17.15
CA ALA A 367 25.60 7.98 -18.06
C ALA A 367 24.57 6.99 -17.48
N VAL A 368 24.57 6.77 -16.17
CA VAL A 368 23.56 5.94 -15.50
C VAL A 368 22.19 6.63 -15.52
N ARG A 369 22.14 7.96 -15.35
CA ARG A 369 20.87 8.71 -15.47
C ARG A 369 20.29 8.61 -16.86
N HIS A 370 21.09 8.90 -17.89
CA HIS A 370 20.65 8.81 -19.29
C HIS A 370 20.22 7.40 -19.67
N LEU A 371 20.91 6.35 -19.18
CA LEU A 371 20.49 4.97 -19.39
C LEU A 371 19.02 4.74 -18.96
N ILE A 372 18.62 5.28 -17.81
CA ILE A 372 17.26 5.12 -17.28
C ILE A 372 16.26 6.04 -17.98
N ASP A 373 16.67 7.25 -18.35
CA ASP A 373 15.82 8.21 -19.07
C ASP A 373 15.51 7.75 -20.50
N ASP A 374 16.45 7.08 -21.15
CA ASP A 374 16.34 6.52 -22.50
C ASP A 374 15.66 5.13 -22.51
N ALA A 375 15.09 4.69 -21.38
CA ALA A 375 14.44 3.39 -21.29
C ALA A 375 13.27 3.26 -22.27
N VAL A 376 13.27 2.19 -23.06
CA VAL A 376 12.26 1.93 -24.09
C VAL A 376 11.13 1.03 -23.55
N PRO A 377 9.89 1.15 -24.04
CA PRO A 377 8.81 0.24 -23.65
C PRO A 377 9.21 -1.22 -23.87
N MET A 378 8.90 -2.12 -22.93
CA MET A 378 9.32 -3.52 -23.05
C MET A 378 8.75 -4.18 -24.31
N PHE A 379 7.51 -3.88 -24.70
CA PHE A 379 6.94 -4.44 -25.93
C PHE A 379 7.74 -4.05 -27.17
N GLU A 380 8.18 -2.78 -27.25
CA GLU A 380 9.07 -2.33 -28.32
C GLU A 380 10.39 -3.10 -28.29
N PHE A 381 11.03 -3.19 -27.12
CA PHE A 381 12.28 -3.92 -26.96
C PHE A 381 12.16 -5.40 -27.39
N ALA A 382 11.08 -6.07 -26.97
CA ALA A 382 10.80 -7.46 -27.28
C ALA A 382 10.59 -7.70 -28.77
N VAL A 383 9.82 -6.84 -29.43
CA VAL A 383 9.59 -6.95 -30.88
C VAL A 383 10.88 -6.69 -31.64
N ARG A 384 11.61 -5.60 -31.34
CA ARG A 384 12.88 -5.27 -31.99
C ARG A 384 13.90 -6.40 -31.87
N THR A 385 14.05 -6.96 -30.67
CA THR A 385 14.93 -8.10 -30.41
C THR A 385 14.51 -9.35 -31.20
N THR A 386 13.21 -9.57 -31.37
CA THR A 386 12.68 -10.73 -32.11
C THR A 386 12.90 -10.57 -33.61
N ILE A 387 12.58 -9.41 -34.18
CA ILE A 387 12.71 -9.17 -35.63
C ILE A 387 14.17 -9.06 -36.08
N ALA A 388 15.09 -8.65 -35.20
CA ALA A 388 16.52 -8.54 -35.50
C ALA A 388 17.18 -9.88 -35.88
N ARG A 389 16.51 -11.01 -35.64
CA ARG A 389 16.97 -12.35 -36.01
C ARG A 389 16.72 -12.70 -37.48
N PHE A 390 15.99 -11.86 -38.21
CA PHE A 390 15.57 -12.10 -39.59
C PHE A 390 16.14 -11.02 -40.52
N ASP A 391 16.43 -11.41 -41.77
CA ASP A 391 16.84 -10.45 -42.79
C ASP A 391 15.62 -9.75 -43.42
N LEU A 392 15.27 -8.60 -42.87
CA LEU A 392 14.11 -7.80 -43.28
C LEU A 392 14.26 -7.17 -44.68
N SER A 393 15.45 -7.26 -45.31
CA SER A 393 15.62 -6.84 -46.70
C SER A 393 14.95 -7.81 -47.69
N THR A 394 14.75 -9.07 -47.30
CA THR A 394 14.12 -10.13 -48.11
C THR A 394 12.62 -10.25 -47.83
N ALA A 395 11.85 -10.71 -48.83
CA ALA A 395 10.41 -10.93 -48.64
C ALA A 395 10.14 -12.04 -47.61
N GLU A 396 10.92 -13.12 -47.66
CA GLU A 396 10.86 -14.25 -46.73
C GLU A 396 11.17 -13.80 -45.30
N GLY A 397 12.23 -13.02 -45.10
CA GLY A 397 12.61 -12.51 -43.79
C GLY A 397 11.58 -11.55 -43.21
N ARG A 398 10.96 -10.68 -44.02
CA ARG A 398 9.82 -9.85 -43.57
C ARG A 398 8.62 -10.67 -43.11
N VAL A 399 8.25 -11.71 -43.87
CA VAL A 399 7.15 -12.61 -43.48
C VAL A 399 7.48 -13.38 -42.20
N GLN A 400 8.69 -13.90 -42.07
CA GLN A 400 9.12 -14.62 -40.86
C GLN A 400 9.17 -13.69 -39.64
N GLY A 401 9.73 -12.50 -39.79
CA GLY A 401 9.78 -11.46 -38.74
C GLY A 401 8.39 -11.05 -38.29
N MET A 402 7.46 -10.82 -39.23
CA MET A 402 6.06 -10.51 -38.93
C MET A 402 5.37 -11.63 -38.13
N ARG A 403 5.52 -12.89 -38.57
CA ARG A 403 4.97 -14.05 -37.86
C ARG A 403 5.54 -14.21 -36.45
N ALA A 404 6.82 -13.90 -36.26
CA ALA A 404 7.47 -13.97 -34.96
C ALA A 404 7.06 -12.82 -34.03
N ALA A 405 6.81 -11.62 -34.56
CA ALA A 405 6.38 -10.46 -33.80
C ALA A 405 4.89 -10.48 -33.44
N ALA A 406 4.04 -11.07 -34.28
CA ALA A 406 2.59 -11.07 -34.11
C ALA A 406 2.09 -11.60 -32.74
N PRO A 407 2.65 -12.70 -32.17
CA PRO A 407 2.27 -13.15 -30.82
C PRO A 407 2.57 -12.12 -29.72
N ILE A 408 3.66 -11.34 -29.85
CA ILE A 408 4.06 -10.31 -28.88
C ILE A 408 3.08 -9.13 -28.96
N VAL A 409 2.72 -8.69 -30.18
CA VAL A 409 1.73 -7.61 -30.35
C VAL A 409 0.33 -8.07 -29.90
N ASN A 410 0.00 -9.34 -30.11
CA ASN A 410 -1.26 -9.93 -29.65
C ASN A 410 -1.37 -10.00 -28.11
N SER A 411 -0.25 -10.12 -27.38
CA SER A 411 -0.27 -10.13 -25.92
C SER A 411 -0.56 -8.76 -25.31
N ILE A 412 -0.49 -7.67 -26.10
CA ILE A 412 -0.96 -6.34 -25.72
C ILE A 412 -2.48 -6.38 -25.63
N ARG A 413 -3.02 -6.51 -24.41
CA ARG A 413 -4.46 -6.61 -24.17
C ARG A 413 -5.19 -5.27 -24.19
N ASP A 414 -4.47 -4.15 -24.06
CA ASP A 414 -5.02 -2.80 -24.26
C ASP A 414 -5.42 -2.59 -25.72
N SER A 415 -6.73 -2.45 -25.96
CA SER A 415 -7.32 -2.29 -27.29
C SER A 415 -7.00 -0.95 -27.95
N SER A 416 -6.60 0.06 -27.17
CA SER A 416 -6.24 1.39 -27.67
C SER A 416 -4.77 1.46 -28.10
N MET A 417 -3.88 0.77 -27.39
CA MET A 417 -2.45 0.75 -27.74
C MET A 417 -2.12 -0.21 -28.89
N ARG A 418 -2.85 -1.32 -29.01
CA ARG A 418 -2.54 -2.36 -30.01
C ARG A 418 -2.47 -1.82 -31.45
N PRO A 419 -3.41 -0.99 -31.95
CA PRO A 419 -3.32 -0.43 -33.31
C PRO A 419 -2.07 0.40 -33.56
N GLU A 420 -1.61 1.17 -32.57
CA GLU A 420 -0.39 1.99 -32.72
C GLU A 420 0.87 1.14 -32.75
N TYR A 421 0.93 0.07 -31.95
CA TYR A 421 2.03 -0.90 -32.05
C TYR A 421 2.00 -1.66 -33.38
N ILE A 422 0.82 -2.03 -33.90
CA ILE A 422 0.70 -2.66 -35.24
C ILE A 422 1.31 -1.74 -36.31
N ARG A 423 0.95 -0.44 -36.29
CA ARG A 423 1.49 0.57 -37.22
C ARG A 423 3.01 0.68 -37.11
N THR A 424 3.51 0.76 -35.89
CA THR A 424 4.95 0.91 -35.61
C THR A 424 5.75 -0.32 -36.06
N VAL A 425 5.26 -1.52 -35.73
CA VAL A 425 5.89 -2.79 -36.10
C VAL A 425 5.88 -3.01 -37.60
N ALA A 426 4.79 -2.64 -38.29
CA ALA A 426 4.73 -2.65 -39.76
C ALA A 426 5.84 -1.79 -40.37
N GLY A 427 6.07 -0.59 -39.82
CA GLY A 427 7.17 0.28 -40.21
C GLY A 427 8.56 -0.32 -39.98
N TRP A 428 8.80 -0.99 -38.85
CA TRP A 428 10.09 -1.65 -38.57
C TRP A 428 10.37 -2.83 -39.50
N ILE A 429 9.34 -3.60 -39.85
CA ILE A 429 9.47 -4.79 -40.69
C ILE A 429 9.48 -4.41 -42.18
N GLY A 430 8.88 -3.27 -42.55
CA GLY A 430 8.74 -2.84 -43.94
C GLY A 430 7.62 -3.58 -44.68
N VAL A 431 6.47 -3.75 -44.01
CA VAL A 431 5.25 -4.40 -44.55
C VAL A 431 4.05 -3.49 -44.36
N GLU A 432 2.94 -3.79 -45.06
CA GLU A 432 1.70 -3.03 -44.90
C GLU A 432 1.06 -3.29 -43.53
N VAL A 433 0.40 -2.27 -42.98
CA VAL A 433 -0.25 -2.32 -41.66
C VAL A 433 -1.29 -3.44 -41.61
N GLU A 434 -2.04 -3.61 -42.69
CA GLU A 434 -3.09 -4.63 -42.84
C GLU A 434 -2.51 -6.05 -42.78
N GLN A 435 -1.27 -6.25 -43.25
CA GLN A 435 -0.60 -7.56 -43.20
C GLN A 435 -0.26 -7.94 -41.75
N VAL A 436 0.29 -7.00 -40.98
CA VAL A 436 0.58 -7.21 -39.56
C VAL A 436 -0.72 -7.41 -38.78
N GLN A 437 -1.75 -6.62 -39.05
CA GLN A 437 -3.06 -6.75 -38.41
C GLN A 437 -3.68 -8.13 -38.68
N ALA A 438 -3.61 -8.62 -39.92
CA ALA A 438 -4.11 -9.95 -40.27
C ALA A 438 -3.35 -11.07 -39.54
N GLU A 439 -2.03 -10.95 -39.42
CA GLU A 439 -1.19 -11.95 -38.75
C GLU A 439 -1.39 -11.93 -37.22
N VAL A 440 -1.56 -10.75 -36.60
CA VAL A 440 -1.96 -10.62 -35.19
C VAL A 440 -3.31 -11.29 -34.95
N GLY A 441 -4.30 -11.05 -35.82
CA GLY A 441 -5.59 -11.73 -35.76
C GLY A 441 -5.48 -13.26 -35.94
N ARG A 442 -4.52 -13.74 -36.73
CA ARG A 442 -4.23 -15.17 -36.88
C ARG A 442 -3.62 -15.75 -35.60
N ALA A 443 -2.66 -15.07 -34.99
CA ALA A 443 -2.07 -15.45 -33.71
C ALA A 443 -3.12 -15.53 -32.60
N GLN A 444 -4.07 -14.58 -32.56
CA GLN A 444 -5.19 -14.60 -31.61
C GLN A 444 -6.07 -15.85 -31.78
N ARG A 445 -6.40 -16.21 -33.03
CA ARG A 445 -7.21 -17.42 -33.32
C ARG A 445 -6.46 -18.70 -32.97
N LEU A 446 -5.15 -18.76 -33.17
CA LEU A 446 -4.31 -19.91 -32.79
C LEU A 446 -4.29 -20.07 -31.26
N ALA A 447 -4.00 -19.00 -30.52
CA ALA A 447 -4.00 -19.02 -29.05
C ALA A 447 -5.36 -19.45 -28.46
N ALA A 448 -6.48 -18.99 -29.05
CA ALA A 448 -7.81 -19.40 -28.61
C ALA A 448 -8.12 -20.89 -28.90
N ARG A 449 -7.52 -21.46 -29.95
CA ARG A 449 -7.64 -22.90 -30.25
C ARG A 449 -6.80 -23.74 -29.30
N ASP A 450 -5.59 -23.31 -28.98
CA ASP A 450 -4.70 -24.01 -28.06
C ASP A 450 -5.26 -24.01 -26.63
N ALA A 451 -5.79 -22.87 -26.16
CA ALA A 451 -6.45 -22.78 -24.85
C ALA A 451 -7.70 -23.68 -24.76
N LYS A 452 -8.45 -23.82 -25.86
CA LYS A 452 -9.60 -24.74 -25.92
C LYS A 452 -9.16 -26.20 -25.96
N ALA A 453 -8.07 -26.52 -26.66
CA ALA A 453 -7.51 -27.87 -26.72
C ALA A 453 -6.91 -28.32 -25.37
N GLU A 454 -6.31 -27.39 -24.60
CA GLU A 454 -5.85 -27.66 -23.22
C GLU A 454 -7.01 -27.85 -22.24
N ALA A 455 -8.12 -27.12 -22.42
CA ALA A 455 -9.32 -27.30 -21.60
C ALA A 455 -10.10 -28.59 -21.94
N ASP A 456 -10.05 -29.03 -23.20
CA ASP A 456 -10.75 -30.23 -23.71
C ASP A 456 -9.88 -31.51 -23.65
N ALA A 457 -8.64 -31.45 -23.12
CA ALA A 457 -7.75 -32.62 -23.02
C ALA A 457 -8.20 -33.59 -21.90
N PRO A 458 -8.31 -34.91 -22.15
CA PRO A 458 -8.69 -35.88 -21.11
C PRO A 458 -7.56 -36.04 -20.09
N ALA A 459 -7.90 -35.92 -18.80
CA ALA A 459 -6.98 -36.20 -17.69
C ALA A 459 -6.58 -37.70 -17.67
N GLY A 460 -5.46 -38.04 -18.31
CA GLY A 460 -4.93 -39.41 -18.42
C GLY A 460 -3.57 -39.60 -17.74
N GLN A 461 -3.61 -40.16 -16.52
CA GLN A 461 -2.62 -40.95 -15.76
C GLN A 461 -1.11 -40.89 -16.10
N GLY A 462 -0.32 -40.41 -15.11
CA GLY A 462 0.89 -41.12 -14.65
C GLY A 462 2.21 -40.32 -14.59
N GLY A 463 2.54 -39.76 -13.41
CA GLY A 463 3.90 -39.29 -13.11
C GLY A 463 4.03 -38.42 -11.85
N ARG A 464 4.22 -39.06 -10.68
CA ARG A 464 4.39 -38.47 -9.34
C ARG A 464 5.15 -37.13 -9.30
N THR A 465 4.49 -36.09 -8.79
CA THR A 465 5.14 -34.97 -8.10
C THR A 465 4.28 -34.55 -6.92
N GLN A 466 4.95 -34.22 -5.81
CA GLN A 466 4.42 -34.07 -4.47
C GLN A 466 3.32 -33.00 -4.36
N GLN A 467 2.30 -33.33 -3.56
CA GLN A 467 1.22 -32.45 -3.10
C GLN A 467 1.77 -31.10 -2.58
N ARG A 468 1.34 -30.02 -3.22
CA ARG A 468 1.20 -28.69 -2.61
C ARG A 468 -0.17 -28.66 -1.92
N PRO A 469 -0.29 -28.16 -0.68
CA PRO A 469 -1.59 -27.89 -0.09
C PRO A 469 -2.20 -26.62 -0.71
N ASP A 470 -3.52 -26.69 -0.91
CA ASP A 470 -4.40 -25.67 -1.47
C ASP A 470 -4.21 -24.28 -0.85
N ALA A 471 -4.16 -23.28 -1.73
CA ALA A 471 -4.30 -21.88 -1.35
C ALA A 471 -5.80 -21.55 -1.34
N ASP A 472 -6.35 -21.36 -0.15
CA ASP A 472 -7.68 -20.81 0.06
C ASP A 472 -7.82 -19.46 -0.67
N ILE A 473 -8.73 -19.43 -1.62
CA ILE A 473 -9.25 -18.23 -2.28
C ILE A 473 -9.98 -17.43 -1.19
N VAL A 474 -9.39 -16.33 -0.75
CA VAL A 474 -10.13 -15.28 -0.05
C VAL A 474 -11.07 -14.65 -1.08
N PRO A 475 -12.40 -14.57 -0.83
CA PRO A 475 -13.28 -13.88 -1.76
C PRO A 475 -12.86 -12.40 -1.83
N GLU A 476 -12.60 -11.92 -3.04
CA GLU A 476 -12.53 -10.48 -3.30
C GLU A 476 -13.87 -9.83 -2.92
N PRO A 477 -13.87 -8.62 -2.32
CA PRO A 477 -15.11 -7.87 -2.15
C PRO A 477 -15.74 -7.66 -3.54
N SER A 478 -17.03 -7.91 -3.64
CA SER A 478 -17.74 -7.86 -4.91
C SER A 478 -17.74 -6.43 -5.47
N ILE A 479 -17.71 -6.33 -6.81
CA ILE A 479 -17.78 -5.08 -7.59
C ILE A 479 -19.03 -4.23 -7.23
N GLU A 480 -19.99 -4.81 -6.52
CA GLU A 480 -21.23 -4.17 -6.08
C GLU A 480 -21.03 -3.28 -4.84
N GLU A 481 -20.05 -3.58 -3.97
CA GLU A 481 -19.75 -2.75 -2.77
C GLU A 481 -18.98 -1.45 -3.10
N VAL A 482 -18.34 -1.39 -4.28
CA VAL A 482 -17.53 -0.24 -4.72
C VAL A 482 -18.37 0.84 -5.42
N ARG A 483 -19.66 0.59 -5.73
CA ARG A 483 -20.47 1.46 -6.61
C ARG A 483 -21.47 2.41 -5.95
N SER A 484 -21.64 2.44 -4.63
CA SER A 484 -22.58 3.37 -3.98
C SER A 484 -21.90 4.64 -3.43
N SER A 485 -21.26 5.43 -4.30
CA SER A 485 -20.83 6.78 -3.92
C SER A 485 -22.07 7.66 -3.70
N LEU A 486 -22.44 7.90 -2.45
CA LEU A 486 -23.47 8.90 -2.13
C LEU A 486 -23.00 10.28 -2.60
N PRO A 487 -23.90 11.13 -3.13
CA PRO A 487 -23.52 12.46 -3.59
C PRO A 487 -22.97 13.30 -2.44
N ALA A 488 -21.91 14.07 -2.72
CA ALA A 488 -21.29 14.96 -1.74
C ALA A 488 -22.31 16.01 -1.23
N PRO A 489 -22.37 16.30 0.09
CA PRO A 489 -23.26 17.31 0.63
C PRO A 489 -22.98 18.72 0.06
N ASP A 490 -24.00 19.44 -0.41
CA ASP A 490 -23.86 20.83 -0.84
C ASP A 490 -23.88 21.80 0.36
N LEU A 491 -22.69 22.16 0.85
CA LEU A 491 -22.53 23.02 2.03
C LEU A 491 -22.92 24.49 1.80
N ARG A 492 -23.29 24.88 0.58
CA ARG A 492 -23.86 26.22 0.30
C ARG A 492 -25.31 26.32 0.74
N ASP A 493 -26.00 25.19 0.89
CA ASP A 493 -27.33 25.13 1.48
C ASP A 493 -27.21 25.29 3.02
N PRO A 494 -27.81 26.34 3.62
CA PRO A 494 -27.79 26.56 5.06
C PRO A 494 -28.35 25.39 5.88
N VAL A 495 -29.27 24.61 5.31
CA VAL A 495 -29.82 23.42 5.97
C VAL A 495 -28.78 22.31 6.03
N VAL A 496 -28.16 21.98 4.89
CA VAL A 496 -27.12 20.96 4.81
C VAL A 496 -25.88 21.36 5.64
N PHE A 497 -25.59 22.65 5.72
CA PHE A 497 -24.54 23.18 6.60
C PHE A 497 -24.88 22.98 8.09
N ALA A 498 -26.13 23.20 8.50
CA ALA A 498 -26.57 22.92 9.87
C ALA A 498 -26.55 21.42 10.20
N GLU A 499 -26.96 20.56 9.26
CA GLU A 499 -26.85 19.09 9.38
C GLU A 499 -25.40 18.66 9.61
N ARG A 500 -24.46 19.23 8.84
CA ARG A 500 -23.04 18.96 8.99
C ARG A 500 -22.55 19.33 10.39
N GLN A 501 -22.90 20.52 10.87
CA GLN A 501 -22.50 20.99 12.19
C GLN A 501 -23.07 20.14 13.32
N LEU A 502 -24.32 19.67 13.18
CA LEU A 502 -24.94 18.76 14.13
C LEU A 502 -24.19 17.41 14.20
N LEU A 503 -23.78 16.86 13.05
CA LEU A 503 -22.97 15.65 13.03
C LEU A 503 -21.56 15.86 13.59
N GLN A 504 -20.95 17.02 13.34
CA GLN A 504 -19.65 17.38 13.93
C GLN A 504 -19.74 17.45 15.46
N THR A 505 -20.78 18.08 16.02
CA THR A 505 -20.97 18.15 17.47
C THR A 505 -21.26 16.77 18.07
N LEU A 506 -22.07 15.94 17.41
CA LEU A 506 -22.36 14.57 17.84
C LEU A 506 -21.12 13.66 17.86
N LEU A 507 -20.23 13.78 16.87
CA LEU A 507 -19.02 12.96 16.78
C LEU A 507 -17.91 13.46 17.71
N GLN A 508 -17.74 14.78 17.84
CA GLN A 508 -16.64 15.39 18.61
C GLN A 508 -16.97 15.60 20.09
N TYR A 509 -18.25 15.78 20.43
CA TYR A 509 -18.71 16.11 21.78
C TYR A 509 -19.95 15.28 22.18
N PRO A 510 -19.85 13.94 22.14
CA PRO A 510 -20.99 13.05 22.38
C PRO A 510 -21.66 13.28 23.74
N ASP A 511 -20.89 13.59 24.79
CA ASP A 511 -21.40 13.84 26.14
C ASP A 511 -22.27 15.11 26.27
N SER A 512 -22.34 15.92 25.22
CA SER A 512 -23.21 17.10 25.18
C SER A 512 -24.66 16.78 24.77
N PHE A 513 -24.96 15.51 24.44
CA PHE A 513 -26.27 15.03 23.99
C PHE A 513 -26.85 13.99 24.95
N ASP A 514 -28.13 14.12 25.27
CA ASP A 514 -28.88 13.09 25.97
C ASP A 514 -29.51 12.09 24.98
N THR A 515 -29.81 10.86 25.41
CA THR A 515 -30.46 9.86 24.54
C THR A 515 -31.76 10.36 23.93
N SER A 516 -32.53 11.15 24.68
CA SER A 516 -33.75 11.79 24.21
C SER A 516 -33.52 12.80 23.07
N ASP A 517 -32.35 13.44 23.02
CA ASP A 517 -32.01 14.39 21.96
C ASP A 517 -31.78 13.65 20.64
N ILE A 518 -31.14 12.48 20.69
CA ILE A 518 -30.86 11.63 19.52
C ILE A 518 -32.15 10.95 19.04
N ASP A 519 -32.95 10.41 19.96
CA ASP A 519 -34.21 9.72 19.62
C ASP A 519 -35.24 10.64 18.97
N ALA A 520 -35.24 11.92 19.34
CA ALA A 520 -36.12 12.93 18.76
C ALA A 520 -35.78 13.25 17.28
N ILE A 521 -34.60 12.92 16.78
CA ILE A 521 -34.22 13.16 15.38
C ILE A 521 -34.59 11.94 14.54
N VAL A 522 -35.52 12.12 13.61
CA VAL A 522 -35.80 11.10 12.59
C VAL A 522 -34.73 11.15 11.49
N PRO A 523 -34.24 10.02 10.95
CA PRO A 523 -33.24 10.02 9.86
C PRO A 523 -33.66 10.85 8.64
N ASP A 524 -34.96 10.86 8.35
CA ASP A 524 -35.54 11.67 7.28
C ASP A 524 -35.37 13.18 7.45
N ALA A 525 -34.97 13.65 8.63
CA ALA A 525 -34.64 15.05 8.88
C ALA A 525 -33.37 15.51 8.15
N PHE A 526 -32.49 14.59 7.78
CA PHE A 526 -31.30 14.89 6.99
C PHE A 526 -31.64 14.92 5.50
N THR A 527 -31.37 16.06 4.86
CA THR A 527 -31.58 16.34 3.44
C THR A 527 -30.45 15.75 2.61
N ALA A 528 -29.21 15.84 3.10
CA ALA A 528 -28.07 15.23 2.41
C ALA A 528 -28.02 13.71 2.66
N PRO A 529 -28.04 12.86 1.61
CA PRO A 529 -28.00 11.40 1.77
C PRO A 529 -26.78 10.90 2.55
N ALA A 530 -25.62 11.53 2.36
CA ALA A 530 -24.40 11.18 3.09
C ALA A 530 -24.50 11.52 4.58
N HIS A 531 -25.11 12.66 4.96
CA HIS A 531 -25.33 13.00 6.37
C HIS A 531 -26.34 12.06 7.03
N ARG A 532 -27.40 11.70 6.31
CA ARG A 532 -28.38 10.71 6.78
C ARG A 532 -27.71 9.37 7.09
N ALA A 533 -26.91 8.86 6.17
CA ALA A 533 -26.20 7.60 6.34
C ALA A 533 -25.27 7.60 7.56
N ILE A 534 -24.63 8.73 7.87
CA ILE A 534 -23.81 8.90 9.08
C ILE A 534 -24.71 8.88 10.33
N PHE A 535 -25.83 9.60 10.32
CA PHE A 535 -26.76 9.63 11.43
C PHE A 535 -27.41 8.26 11.72
N ASP A 536 -27.71 7.48 10.68
CA ASP A 536 -28.17 6.10 10.82
C ASP A 536 -27.12 5.24 11.54
N GLY A 537 -25.83 5.44 11.24
CA GLY A 537 -24.71 4.84 11.99
C GLY A 537 -24.72 5.25 13.47
N VAL A 538 -24.91 6.54 13.77
CA VAL A 538 -25.04 7.05 15.16
C VAL A 538 -26.18 6.35 15.92
N ARG A 539 -27.35 6.18 15.29
CA ARG A 539 -28.49 5.46 15.89
C ARG A 539 -28.23 3.98 16.06
N GLY A 540 -27.55 3.35 15.10
CA GLY A 540 -27.18 1.94 15.14
C GLY A 540 -26.30 1.57 16.33
N VAL A 541 -25.46 2.50 16.80
CA VAL A 541 -24.60 2.32 17.98
C VAL A 541 -25.38 2.50 19.31
N GLY A 542 -26.56 3.14 19.27
CA GLY A 542 -27.42 3.35 20.45
C GLY A 542 -27.10 4.62 21.26
N GLY A 543 -26.43 5.60 20.64
CA GLY A 543 -25.99 6.84 21.30
C GLY A 543 -24.72 6.67 22.14
N PRO A 544 -24.17 7.77 22.68
CA PRO A 544 -22.94 7.76 23.47
C PRO A 544 -23.02 6.81 24.67
N GLN A 545 -22.15 5.79 24.72
CA GLN A 545 -22.08 4.90 25.88
C GLN A 545 -21.29 5.56 27.03
N ARG A 546 -21.84 5.53 28.25
CA ARG A 546 -21.18 6.10 29.43
C ARG A 546 -19.83 5.41 29.67
N GLY A 547 -18.74 6.18 29.59
CA GLY A 547 -17.37 5.74 29.87
C GLY A 547 -16.53 5.37 28.63
N ALA A 548 -17.09 5.42 27.42
CA ALA A 548 -16.32 5.26 26.19
C ALA A 548 -15.58 6.57 25.84
N SER A 549 -14.37 6.46 25.28
CA SER A 549 -13.66 7.63 24.76
C SER A 549 -14.35 8.18 23.50
N THR A 550 -14.18 9.47 23.22
CA THR A 550 -14.67 10.08 21.98
C THR A 550 -14.14 9.36 20.73
N GLN A 551 -12.93 8.79 20.79
CA GLN A 551 -12.39 7.96 19.71
C GLN A 551 -13.22 6.70 19.47
N ALA A 552 -13.44 5.93 20.55
CA ALA A 552 -14.17 4.67 20.48
C ALA A 552 -15.60 4.91 19.98
N TRP A 553 -16.19 6.05 20.37
CA TRP A 553 -17.46 6.51 19.82
C TRP A 553 -17.40 6.76 18.30
N ALA A 554 -16.47 7.59 17.83
CA ALA A 554 -16.35 7.91 16.40
C ALA A 554 -16.04 6.67 15.54
N ASP A 555 -15.21 5.74 16.06
CA ASP A 555 -14.90 4.47 15.41
C ASP A 555 -16.13 3.56 15.31
N ALA A 556 -16.90 3.43 16.40
CA ALA A 556 -18.13 2.64 16.40
C ALA A 556 -19.15 3.18 15.39
N VAL A 557 -19.26 4.51 15.28
CA VAL A 557 -20.13 5.15 14.28
C VAL A 557 -19.62 4.90 12.86
N ALA A 558 -18.30 5.00 12.62
CA ALA A 558 -17.71 4.71 11.31
C ALA A 558 -17.88 3.25 10.90
N GLU A 559 -17.80 2.31 11.85
CA GLU A 559 -18.00 0.89 11.62
C GLU A 559 -19.46 0.57 11.29
N ALA A 560 -20.40 1.19 12.00
CA ALA A 560 -21.84 1.07 11.77
C ALA A 560 -22.33 1.78 10.50
N ALA A 561 -21.58 2.76 9.98
CA ALA A 561 -21.92 3.49 8.76
C ALA A 561 -21.46 2.78 7.47
N PRO A 562 -22.12 3.01 6.33
CA PRO A 562 -21.69 2.49 5.04
C PRO A 562 -20.25 2.89 4.68
N LEU A 563 -19.52 2.00 3.98
CA LEU A 563 -18.13 2.24 3.56
C LEU A 563 -17.96 3.58 2.81
N SER A 564 -18.96 3.96 2.00
CA SER A 564 -18.93 5.18 1.18
C SER A 564 -18.91 6.49 1.97
N VAL A 565 -19.24 6.48 3.27
CA VAL A 565 -19.23 7.68 4.13
C VAL A 565 -18.17 7.65 5.24
N ARG A 566 -17.36 6.59 5.36
CA ARG A 566 -16.35 6.47 6.44
C ARG A 566 -15.28 7.57 6.41
N SER A 567 -14.88 8.01 5.21
CA SER A 567 -13.96 9.15 5.07
C SER A 567 -14.61 10.44 5.59
N LEU A 568 -15.89 10.65 5.27
CA LEU A 568 -16.65 11.80 5.76
C LEU A 568 -16.84 11.75 7.29
N VAL A 569 -17.08 10.58 7.88
CA VAL A 569 -17.09 10.44 9.36
C VAL A 569 -15.76 10.88 9.96
N SER A 570 -14.64 10.43 9.38
CA SER A 570 -13.29 10.81 9.84
C SER A 570 -13.05 12.32 9.72
N GLU A 571 -13.44 12.92 8.60
CA GLU A 571 -13.39 14.37 8.39
C GLU A 571 -14.22 15.14 9.44
N LEU A 572 -15.48 14.76 9.64
CA LEU A 572 -16.39 15.43 10.59
C LEU A 572 -15.95 15.27 12.04
N SER A 573 -15.23 14.19 12.36
CA SER A 573 -14.71 13.92 13.71
C SER A 573 -13.52 14.83 14.07
N VAL A 574 -12.95 15.57 13.10
CA VAL A 574 -11.82 16.48 13.35
C VAL A 574 -12.04 17.90 12.85
N ALA A 575 -13.04 18.13 12.00
CA ALA A 575 -13.30 19.43 11.39
C ALA A 575 -13.66 20.52 12.44
N PRO A 576 -13.21 21.78 12.25
CA PRO A 576 -13.47 22.86 13.20
C PRO A 576 -14.97 23.23 13.24
N LEU A 577 -15.46 23.55 14.44
CA LEU A 577 -16.81 24.09 14.66
C LEU A 577 -16.77 25.62 14.67
N PRO A 578 -17.69 26.32 13.96
CA PRO A 578 -17.77 27.78 13.96
C PRO A 578 -18.54 28.31 15.18
N THR A 579 -18.13 27.89 16.38
CA THR A 579 -18.75 28.30 17.65
C THR A 579 -17.70 28.71 18.68
N ARG A 580 -18.15 29.40 19.72
CA ARG A 580 -17.32 29.69 20.89
C ARG A 580 -17.35 28.47 21.82
N PHE A 581 -16.20 28.20 22.40
CA PHE A 581 -16.06 27.14 23.40
C PHE A 581 -16.06 27.78 24.79
N ASP A 582 -16.72 27.11 25.73
CA ASP A 582 -16.63 27.46 27.13
C ASP A 582 -15.18 27.29 27.60
N LYS A 583 -14.62 28.32 28.24
CA LYS A 583 -13.20 28.33 28.63
C LYS A 583 -12.87 27.40 29.80
N ALA A 584 -13.87 27.04 30.61
CA ALA A 584 -13.70 26.16 31.77
C ALA A 584 -13.90 24.69 31.40
N THR A 585 -14.87 24.39 30.53
CA THR A 585 -15.22 22.99 30.17
C THR A 585 -14.65 22.55 28.82
N GLY A 586 -14.28 23.49 27.93
CA GLY A 586 -13.82 23.18 26.57
C GLY A 586 -14.92 22.68 25.63
N LEU A 587 -16.18 22.75 26.05
CA LEU A 587 -17.34 22.29 25.29
C LEU A 587 -17.95 23.42 24.45
N PRO A 588 -18.60 23.11 23.31
CA PRO A 588 -19.43 24.07 22.60
C PRO A 588 -20.62 24.53 23.48
N GLU A 589 -21.06 25.78 23.32
CA GLU A 589 -22.19 26.31 24.10
C GLU A 589 -23.48 25.49 23.87
N ARG A 590 -24.20 25.13 24.94
CA ARG A 590 -25.45 24.31 24.84
C ARG A 590 -26.48 24.94 23.90
N ARG A 591 -26.63 26.27 23.93
CA ARG A 591 -27.51 27.02 23.02
C ARG A 591 -27.18 26.80 21.54
N TYR A 592 -25.91 26.62 21.20
CA TYR A 592 -25.49 26.32 19.83
C TYR A 592 -25.97 24.94 19.40
N ILE A 593 -25.81 23.91 20.25
CA ILE A 593 -26.30 22.55 19.98
C ILE A 593 -27.83 22.55 19.85
N ASP A 594 -28.55 23.16 20.80
CA ASP A 594 -30.02 23.20 20.79
C ASP A 594 -30.55 23.88 19.49
N SER A 595 -29.88 24.93 19.03
CA SER A 595 -30.24 25.61 17.77
C SER A 595 -30.09 24.71 16.53
N LEU A 596 -29.08 23.83 16.51
CA LEU A 596 -28.87 22.88 15.41
C LEU A 596 -29.93 21.77 15.42
N LEU A 597 -30.26 21.24 16.61
CA LEU A 597 -31.31 20.24 16.80
C LEU A 597 -32.66 20.73 16.26
N VAL A 598 -33.07 21.93 16.71
CA VAL A 598 -34.30 22.58 16.24
C VAL A 598 -34.28 22.75 14.73
N ARG A 599 -33.17 23.26 14.18
CA ARG A 599 -33.08 23.58 12.76
C ARG A 599 -33.26 22.36 11.87
N VAL A 600 -32.62 21.24 12.22
CA VAL A 600 -32.72 19.99 11.45
C VAL A 600 -34.13 19.39 11.54
N GLN A 601 -34.75 19.41 12.73
CA GLN A 601 -36.12 18.92 12.92
C GLN A 601 -37.19 19.80 12.23
N GLU A 602 -37.01 21.13 12.24
CA GLU A 602 -37.91 22.10 11.62
C GLU A 602 -38.07 21.84 10.10
N VAL A 603 -36.95 21.55 9.43
CA VAL A 603 -36.94 21.26 7.99
C VAL A 603 -37.72 19.97 7.69
N ALA A 604 -37.53 18.93 8.51
CA ALA A 604 -38.23 17.66 8.37
C ALA A 604 -39.75 17.82 8.47
N LEU A 605 -40.21 18.55 9.50
CA LEU A 605 -41.63 18.82 9.73
C LEU A 605 -42.22 19.68 8.61
N THR A 606 -41.50 20.72 8.17
CA THR A 606 -41.95 21.59 7.08
C THR A 606 -42.16 20.80 5.77
N ARG A 607 -41.27 19.85 5.46
CA ARG A 607 -41.42 18.97 4.28
C ARG A 607 -42.66 18.07 4.42
N LYS A 608 -42.84 17.41 5.56
CA LYS A 608 -44.03 16.56 5.83
C LYS A 608 -45.34 17.33 5.71
N ILE A 609 -45.40 18.56 6.23
CA ILE A 609 -46.56 19.45 6.07
C ILE A 609 -46.78 19.77 4.57
N GLY A 610 -45.72 20.03 3.80
CA GLY A 610 -45.78 20.23 2.36
C GLY A 610 -46.37 19.04 1.59
N ASP A 611 -45.93 17.82 1.94
CA ASP A 611 -46.41 16.57 1.35
C ASP A 611 -47.88 16.29 1.70
N ALA A 612 -48.25 16.47 2.98
CA ALA A 612 -49.62 16.33 3.46
C ALA A 612 -50.57 17.34 2.80
N MET A 613 -50.16 18.61 2.68
CA MET A 613 -50.93 19.63 1.96
C MET A 613 -51.09 19.28 0.48
N SER A 614 -50.05 18.75 -0.16
CA SER A 614 -50.10 18.33 -1.56
C SER A 614 -51.01 17.12 -1.77
N ALA A 615 -51.00 16.16 -0.84
CA ALA A 615 -51.91 15.02 -0.84
C ALA A 615 -53.37 15.46 -0.65
N MET A 616 -53.64 16.37 0.28
CA MET A 616 -54.96 16.97 0.46
C MET A 616 -55.46 17.69 -0.79
N ARG A 617 -54.60 18.45 -1.47
CA ARG A 617 -54.96 19.13 -2.74
C ARG A 617 -55.32 18.14 -3.85
N ARG A 618 -54.55 17.04 -3.99
CA ARG A 618 -54.85 15.98 -4.97
C ARG A 618 -56.19 15.31 -4.67
N MET A 619 -56.48 15.03 -3.40
CA MET A 619 -57.76 14.45 -2.99
C MET A 619 -58.95 15.39 -3.18
N ALA A 620 -58.78 16.68 -2.90
CA ALA A 620 -59.82 17.68 -3.14
C ALA A 620 -60.19 17.84 -4.63
N ALA A 621 -59.27 17.46 -5.53
CA ALA A 621 -59.49 17.48 -6.97
C ALA A 621 -60.11 16.17 -7.53
N ASP A 622 -60.21 15.11 -6.72
CA ASP A 622 -60.80 13.82 -7.12
C ASP A 622 -62.32 13.78 -6.80
N PRO A 623 -63.21 13.66 -7.81
CA PRO A 623 -64.66 13.61 -7.61
C PRO A 623 -65.17 12.36 -6.88
N HIS A 624 -64.37 11.29 -6.76
CA HIS A 624 -64.74 10.03 -6.11
C HIS A 624 -63.99 9.79 -4.80
N ASN A 625 -63.48 10.86 -4.18
CA ASN A 625 -62.69 10.72 -2.95
C ASN A 625 -63.49 10.12 -1.79
N ASP A 626 -62.79 9.38 -0.93
CA ASP A 626 -63.35 8.84 0.30
C ASP A 626 -63.30 9.89 1.44
N PRO A 627 -64.46 10.32 1.99
CA PRO A 627 -64.53 11.30 3.07
C PRO A 627 -63.86 10.87 4.38
N ALA A 628 -63.61 9.58 4.60
CA ALA A 628 -62.89 9.10 5.78
C ALA A 628 -61.37 9.35 5.64
N THR A 629 -60.81 9.02 4.48
CA THR A 629 -59.40 9.28 4.16
C THR A 629 -59.06 10.77 4.17
N ALA A 630 -59.95 11.64 3.68
CA ALA A 630 -59.77 13.09 3.71
C ALA A 630 -59.72 13.65 5.15
N ARG A 631 -60.55 13.11 6.06
CA ARG A 631 -60.55 13.48 7.48
C ARG A 631 -59.26 13.03 8.18
N ALA A 632 -58.76 11.84 7.86
CA ALA A 632 -57.51 11.33 8.42
C ALA A 632 -56.30 12.22 8.06
N LEU A 633 -56.15 12.58 6.78
CA LEU A 633 -55.06 13.47 6.33
C LEU A 633 -55.17 14.89 6.90
N SER A 634 -56.40 15.40 7.07
CA SER A 634 -56.60 16.69 7.73
C SER A 634 -56.20 16.66 9.22
N GLY A 635 -56.43 15.53 9.90
CA GLY A 635 -55.98 15.33 11.29
C GLY A 635 -54.45 15.28 11.37
N GLU A 636 -53.82 14.50 10.49
CA GLU A 636 -52.36 14.39 10.39
C GLU A 636 -51.70 15.75 10.12
N LEU A 637 -52.27 16.57 9.23
CA LEU A 637 -51.77 17.92 8.96
C LEU A 637 -51.85 18.83 10.20
N GLN A 638 -52.95 18.77 10.96
CA GLN A 638 -53.10 19.56 12.19
C GLN A 638 -52.10 19.12 13.27
N ASP A 639 -51.83 17.81 13.37
CA ASP A 639 -50.85 17.27 14.30
C ASP A 639 -49.42 17.76 13.97
N LEU A 640 -49.02 17.65 12.70
CA LEU A 640 -47.71 18.14 12.23
C LEU A 640 -47.54 19.65 12.43
N GLN A 641 -48.60 20.44 12.24
CA GLN A 641 -48.58 21.88 12.48
C GLN A 641 -48.44 22.23 13.97
N ARG A 642 -49.09 21.46 14.87
CA ARG A 642 -48.94 21.62 16.32
C ARG A 642 -47.54 21.27 16.79
N GLU A 643 -46.97 20.18 16.27
CA GLU A 643 -45.60 19.75 16.58
C GLU A 643 -44.57 20.81 16.16
N LEU A 644 -44.72 21.39 14.96
CA LEU A 644 -43.85 22.47 14.48
C LEU A 644 -43.93 23.73 15.36
N ALA A 645 -45.13 24.10 15.84
CA ALA A 645 -45.31 25.24 16.74
C ALA A 645 -44.60 25.01 18.09
N GLN A 646 -44.78 23.83 18.68
CA GLN A 646 -44.11 23.46 19.93
C GLN A 646 -42.58 23.44 19.80
N LEU A 647 -42.06 22.99 18.65
CA LEU A 647 -40.62 22.98 18.38
C LEU A 647 -40.04 24.40 18.31
N ARG A 648 -40.76 25.35 17.71
CA ARG A 648 -40.34 26.76 17.62
C ARG A 648 -40.41 27.49 18.96
N ASP A 649 -41.41 27.17 19.79
CA ASP A 649 -41.52 27.74 21.14
C ASP A 649 -40.37 27.27 22.06
N ARG A 650 -39.84 26.06 21.84
CA ARG A 650 -38.63 25.55 22.56
C ARG A 650 -37.33 26.23 22.14
N ALA A 651 -37.31 26.88 20.98
CA ALA A 651 -36.14 27.52 20.39
C ALA A 651 -36.05 29.03 20.67
N SER A 652 -37.17 29.61 21.15
CA SER A 652 -37.34 31.01 21.53
C SER A 652 -36.90 31.22 22.98
#